data_AF-A0A8T4DQ25-F1
#
_entry.id   AF-A0A8T4DQ25-F1
#
_cell.length_a   1.000
_cell.length_b   1.000
_cell.length_c   1.000
_cell.angle_alpha   90.00
_cell.angle_beta   90.00
_cell.angle_gamma   90.00
#
_symmetry.space_group_name_H-M   'P 1'
#
loop_
_entity.id
_entity.type
_entity.pdbx_description
1 polymer ?
#
loop_
_entity_poly.entity_id
_entity_poly.type
_entity_poly.pdbx_seq_one_letter_code
_entity_poly.pdbx_strand_id
1 'polypeptide(L)'
;MGLGKKAFIFTMDAFLAASILLAGLILISQYAVKEHPKESVQYITTDLLNALSQIRMEELSPSRYAYYNSSSIYTESALTLIEQIGTYWAANETTLASELAQEVLSGLLPNNTGFQLELGSDVLFNQTFSSQTDVYVADRMITGVMQGAPLEGSTSSAYLRKIKDKRTSSYAYFGGFVGQGNITVFIDVPSDVTADDVTRMTLEGDPGGNFTVYLNGNQCMNLSSTTSNMTPEVWNLTGCNESISPGRNNISLSFQSQSKAYIAGGHLRIDFKTDDLLPSISSTSRTYYFPDIRGIVNLYDSFYVPGNLTSMTLYLHYLADHNITAYNDTFYLTIGNTTVLADTDSTTEQSLTFDDFTLQTILNYTNLNQKTVPLRMGFENISYDSQLLGNSEVMLITDVSGSMDWKMIGADYDSGTRRNCDNADLNDSDTQRLSVAKCLDKQFAEDVLNISGNTIGLVSYATSTVTGSTVSPTTNLTLIYSTVGTADPQVGYTPTTSTCICCGINSGRDQLVAGASRTTLIATGSSWLYETNSFQGAPANDTEGDAWYEIDYDDSAWPGGSAVLGHYVSGSVAVTTELSTSNITADQEYVNLWEHSSDVAGAPNDFTSSIINSTANTFGISGSDDGWDWAGGSDAFGYDDTVDYNGASGGHLNLDFRTGGSNNNACSGYDCSGAYGIEVNITSEMLSFLAVNGSAMLSFDYEWDGNDNPFESNDEVWIKAKWILPNGTEYYLGDDLDTLHSNGDTDPEIYSVDDPDQEFSGTALLDLTSMIPAAGSYYLVLGAKLRASASDEWGYVYFDNVQLRVSNNTDRYYFRKHFTLASTATAQRGFINLLSDDRTKIYVNGNVVFEADEDTNGTYWDRRGIPVAGRYFRTGDNVVAVELSNDAASAKFDLQLIGVNKSGSGAMLVMTDGQANVECTEQGYTGDLDGDGSSDTGSDDAIQAACDAREDWGIQVFAVGFSSSADEPTLSGIALCGEGLYAKSDNVSALADFYNQVVLNIISATVKSQTIILSGGNLSASNLYGDSYLSYTFVPLVGAPEPNEIGVEMQTVQFGNCNPTVDIPLGIRVMDAKVTSYSGEHWTKLLRVNSNTVFNLSEYSSNYINLGDPYIIQAPANLLTNGPNTIYIETGDEPINNTGCSPNNTLIYTALVPSTTSRSEVVEKTDGCEWRIQFEDDFFNNKSIPGDYSGAKRCSYTESNHTLSDGAYDPVDAYDIAVFNLLKALDFDNNGKVFVNLDAEDIEIVITTISSVPYLWGPSIVKAKVWQ
;
A
#
# COMPACT_ATOMS: atom_id res chain seq x y z
N MET A 1 -37.76 -35.81 131.43
CA MET A 1 -36.38 -35.89 130.88
C MET A 1 -36.42 -35.30 129.47
N GLY A 2 -35.97 -34.10 129.14
CA GLY A 2 -35.04 -33.18 129.80
C GLY A 2 -33.60 -33.41 129.32
N LEU A 3 -33.21 -32.82 128.17
CA LEU A 3 -31.90 -32.19 127.84
C LEU A 3 -31.52 -32.13 126.33
N GLY A 4 -32.24 -32.78 125.40
CA GLY A 4 -31.91 -32.75 123.96
C GLY A 4 -32.41 -31.56 123.13
N LYS A 5 -33.21 -30.65 123.69
CA LYS A 5 -33.93 -29.60 122.91
C LYS A 5 -33.19 -28.26 122.74
N LYS A 6 -32.06 -28.02 123.42
CA LYS A 6 -31.36 -26.73 123.34
C LYS A 6 -30.26 -26.66 122.28
N ALA A 7 -29.69 -27.79 121.85
CA ALA A 7 -28.65 -27.80 120.81
C ALA A 7 -29.23 -27.64 119.38
N PHE A 8 -30.41 -28.20 119.11
CA PHE A 8 -31.04 -28.14 117.78
C PHE A 8 -31.55 -26.74 117.40
N ILE A 9 -32.02 -25.97 118.39
CA ILE A 9 -32.58 -24.62 118.13
C ILE A 9 -31.46 -23.64 117.74
N PHE A 10 -30.27 -23.76 118.35
CA PHE A 10 -29.15 -22.87 118.03
C PHE A 10 -28.56 -23.11 116.62
N THR A 11 -28.49 -24.36 116.16
CA THR A 11 -28.05 -24.66 114.77
C THR A 11 -29.08 -24.24 113.73
N MET A 12 -30.38 -24.36 114.05
CA MET A 12 -31.46 -23.91 113.17
C MET A 12 -31.47 -22.38 113.02
N ASP A 13 -31.29 -21.63 114.12
CA ASP A 13 -31.26 -20.16 114.08
C ASP A 13 -30.02 -19.64 113.32
N ALA A 14 -28.86 -20.28 113.47
CA ALA A 14 -27.66 -19.92 112.71
C ALA A 14 -27.82 -20.18 111.20
N PHE A 15 -28.48 -21.29 110.83
CA PHE A 15 -28.73 -21.61 109.42
C PHE A 15 -29.77 -20.68 108.79
N LEU A 16 -30.84 -20.34 109.53
CA LEU A 16 -31.87 -19.37 109.09
C LEU A 16 -31.30 -17.95 108.98
N ALA A 17 -30.45 -17.52 109.90
CA ALA A 17 -29.81 -16.21 109.83
C ALA A 17 -28.86 -16.10 108.61
N ALA A 18 -28.07 -17.15 108.33
CA ALA A 18 -27.18 -17.17 107.17
C ALA A 18 -27.95 -17.20 105.84
N SER A 19 -29.06 -17.93 105.76
CA SER A 19 -29.88 -18.00 104.55
C SER A 19 -30.68 -16.72 104.29
N ILE A 20 -31.14 -16.02 105.33
CA ILE A 20 -31.78 -14.70 105.19
C ILE A 20 -30.78 -13.63 104.72
N LEU A 21 -29.53 -13.66 105.21
CA LEU A 21 -28.47 -12.75 104.76
C LEU A 21 -28.09 -12.97 103.29
N LEU A 22 -27.97 -14.23 102.86
CA LEU A 22 -27.69 -14.56 101.45
C LEU A 22 -28.84 -14.14 100.53
N ALA A 23 -30.09 -14.41 100.94
CA ALA A 23 -31.28 -14.00 100.20
C ALA A 23 -31.41 -12.46 100.13
N GLY A 24 -31.07 -11.75 101.21
CA GLY A 24 -31.07 -10.30 101.26
C GLY A 24 -30.04 -9.66 100.31
N LEU A 25 -28.84 -10.23 100.22
CA LEU A 25 -27.79 -9.75 99.30
C LEU A 25 -28.18 -9.98 97.83
N ILE A 26 -28.80 -11.11 97.50
CA ILE A 26 -29.31 -11.39 96.14
C ILE A 26 -30.50 -10.49 95.78
N LEU A 27 -31.37 -10.17 96.75
CA LEU A 27 -32.49 -9.24 96.52
C LEU A 27 -32.01 -7.80 96.34
N ILE A 28 -31.02 -7.34 97.11
CA ILE A 28 -30.48 -5.97 96.95
C ILE A 28 -29.74 -5.83 95.61
N SER A 29 -29.04 -6.88 95.13
CA SER A 29 -28.42 -6.85 93.79
C SER A 29 -29.43 -6.88 92.65
N GLN A 30 -30.68 -7.30 92.89
CA GLN A 30 -31.75 -7.23 91.89
C GLN A 30 -32.55 -5.91 91.92
N TYR A 31 -32.40 -5.09 92.98
CA TYR A 31 -33.15 -3.84 93.13
C TYR A 31 -32.32 -2.57 92.91
N ALA A 32 -30.98 -2.65 92.87
CA ALA A 32 -30.10 -1.52 92.60
C ALA A 32 -29.62 -1.50 91.14
N VAL A 33 -30.54 -1.17 90.23
CA VAL A 33 -30.41 -0.47 88.93
C VAL A 33 -31.55 -0.98 88.04
N LYS A 34 -32.74 -0.42 88.26
CA LYS A 34 -33.76 -0.28 87.23
C LYS A 34 -33.99 1.21 87.07
N GLU A 35 -33.35 1.80 86.06
CA GLU A 35 -33.91 3.01 85.46
C GLU A 35 -35.27 2.65 84.86
N HIS A 36 -36.26 3.51 85.06
CA HIS A 36 -37.58 3.35 84.49
C HIS A 36 -37.50 3.46 82.96
N PRO A 37 -38.13 2.56 82.19
CA PRO A 37 -38.14 2.65 80.73
C PRO A 37 -38.99 3.85 80.29
N LYS A 38 -38.42 4.75 79.48
CA LYS A 38 -39.18 5.60 78.54
C LYS A 38 -39.54 4.75 77.31
N GLU A 39 -40.38 3.74 77.49
CA GLU A 39 -41.04 3.05 76.38
C GLU A 39 -42.41 3.72 76.18
N SER A 40 -42.73 4.19 74.97
CA SER A 40 -44.07 4.01 74.36
C SER A 40 -44.33 4.87 73.11
N VAL A 41 -43.65 5.99 72.81
CA VAL A 41 -44.07 6.86 71.68
C VAL A 41 -43.28 6.62 70.38
N GLN A 42 -41.98 6.36 70.47
CA GLN A 42 -41.13 6.10 69.29
C GLN A 42 -41.55 4.84 68.52
N TYR A 43 -41.82 3.73 69.22
CA TYR A 43 -42.21 2.46 68.61
C TYR A 43 -43.58 2.54 67.91
N ILE A 44 -44.53 3.33 68.43
CA ILE A 44 -45.86 3.49 67.81
C ILE A 44 -45.76 3.97 66.37
N THR A 45 -44.88 4.94 66.08
CA THR A 45 -44.73 5.51 64.73
C THR A 45 -44.18 4.49 63.75
N THR A 46 -43.16 3.73 64.16
CA THR A 46 -42.52 2.70 63.32
C THR A 46 -43.40 1.46 63.16
N ASP A 47 -44.06 1.01 64.23
CA ASP A 47 -44.95 -0.16 64.22
C ASP A 47 -46.20 0.09 63.38
N LEU A 48 -46.76 1.31 63.40
CA LEU A 48 -47.89 1.68 62.53
C LEU A 48 -47.50 1.68 61.06
N LEU A 49 -46.37 2.29 60.69
CA LEU A 49 -45.89 2.22 59.31
C LEU A 49 -45.55 0.79 58.88
N ASN A 50 -45.03 -0.05 59.79
CA ASN A 50 -44.79 -1.46 59.54
C ASN A 50 -46.10 -2.24 59.34
N ALA A 51 -47.11 -1.99 60.16
CA ALA A 51 -48.42 -2.61 60.02
C ALA A 51 -49.08 -2.24 58.69
N LEU A 52 -49.11 -0.95 58.33
CA LEU A 52 -49.65 -0.48 57.04
C LEU A 52 -48.89 -1.06 55.84
N SER A 53 -47.60 -1.35 56.00
CA SER A 53 -46.76 -1.96 54.96
C SER A 53 -46.84 -3.48 54.87
N GLN A 54 -47.64 -4.13 55.71
CA GLN A 54 -47.80 -5.58 55.71
C GLN A 54 -49.24 -6.02 55.52
N ILE A 55 -50.20 -5.24 56.03
CA ILE A 55 -51.62 -5.52 55.86
C ILE A 55 -52.00 -5.24 54.40
N ARG A 56 -52.68 -6.19 53.75
CA ARG A 56 -53.15 -6.07 52.35
C ARG A 56 -54.58 -5.56 52.27
N MET A 57 -54.93 -4.97 51.13
CA MET A 57 -56.29 -4.47 50.88
C MET A 57 -57.36 -5.57 51.02
N GLU A 58 -57.04 -6.80 50.64
CA GLU A 58 -57.93 -7.96 50.81
C GLU A 58 -58.18 -8.35 52.27
N GLU A 59 -57.32 -7.95 53.20
CA GLU A 59 -57.47 -8.25 54.63
C GLU A 59 -58.43 -7.28 55.34
N LEU A 60 -58.91 -6.25 54.63
CA LEU A 60 -60.04 -5.43 55.08
C LEU A 60 -61.33 -6.25 55.04
N SER A 61 -62.31 -5.90 55.87
CA SER A 61 -63.61 -6.58 55.86
C SER A 61 -64.22 -6.56 54.44
N PRO A 62 -64.88 -7.64 53.97
CA PRO A 62 -65.37 -7.74 52.59
C PRO A 62 -66.25 -6.56 52.13
N SER A 63 -67.04 -5.96 53.04
CA SER A 63 -67.86 -4.79 52.74
C SER A 63 -67.05 -3.51 52.51
N ARG A 64 -65.91 -3.36 53.20
CA ARG A 64 -65.00 -2.21 53.03
C ARG A 64 -64.16 -2.35 51.77
N TYR A 65 -63.60 -3.53 51.52
CA TYR A 65 -62.91 -3.80 50.26
C TYR A 65 -63.83 -3.56 49.06
N ALA A 66 -65.08 -4.05 49.11
CA ALA A 66 -66.06 -3.81 48.05
C ALA A 66 -66.39 -2.32 47.82
N TYR A 67 -66.37 -1.48 48.86
CA TYR A 67 -66.54 -0.04 48.72
C TYR A 67 -65.37 0.58 47.94
N TYR A 68 -64.13 0.34 48.36
CA TYR A 68 -62.95 0.89 47.70
C TYR A 68 -62.80 0.37 46.25
N ASN A 69 -63.01 -0.93 46.05
CA ASN A 69 -62.96 -1.58 44.73
C ASN A 69 -64.05 -1.08 43.76
N SER A 70 -65.16 -0.53 44.26
CA SER A 70 -66.18 0.11 43.40
C SER A 70 -65.99 1.62 43.23
N SER A 71 -65.14 2.23 44.07
CA SER A 71 -64.87 3.67 44.07
C SER A 71 -63.67 4.07 43.22
N SER A 72 -62.72 3.16 42.99
CA SER A 72 -61.55 3.38 42.16
C SER A 72 -61.11 2.12 41.43
N ILE A 73 -60.77 2.27 40.16
CA ILE A 73 -60.19 1.20 39.33
C ILE A 73 -58.76 0.84 39.75
N TYR A 74 -58.10 1.69 40.54
CA TYR A 74 -56.73 1.47 41.02
C TYR A 74 -56.68 0.67 42.33
N THR A 75 -57.82 0.12 42.76
CA THR A 75 -57.92 -0.72 43.95
C THR A 75 -57.44 -2.13 43.64
N GLU A 76 -56.36 -2.57 44.29
CA GLU A 76 -55.77 -3.88 44.06
C GLU A 76 -55.74 -4.69 45.36
N SER A 77 -56.35 -5.88 45.33
CA SER A 77 -56.47 -6.75 46.51
C SER A 77 -55.11 -7.11 47.13
N ALA A 78 -54.09 -7.25 46.28
CA ALA A 78 -52.76 -7.68 46.66
C ALA A 78 -51.89 -6.57 47.25
N LEU A 79 -52.20 -5.29 47.02
CA LEU A 79 -51.37 -4.19 47.53
C LEU A 79 -51.50 -4.06 49.05
N THR A 80 -50.41 -3.70 49.71
CA THR A 80 -50.46 -3.32 51.13
C THR A 80 -51.23 -2.02 51.30
N LEU A 81 -51.78 -1.77 52.50
CA LEU A 81 -52.55 -0.56 52.75
C LEU A 81 -51.73 0.71 52.47
N ILE A 82 -50.42 0.70 52.78
CA ILE A 82 -49.53 1.84 52.48
C ILE A 82 -49.31 2.01 50.98
N GLU A 83 -49.16 0.92 50.22
CA GLU A 83 -49.02 0.96 48.76
C GLU A 83 -50.32 1.41 48.09
N GLN A 84 -51.48 0.91 48.55
CA GLN A 84 -52.78 1.32 48.04
C GLN A 84 -53.10 2.80 48.32
N ILE A 85 -52.75 3.31 49.51
CA ILE A 85 -52.84 4.74 49.82
C ILE A 85 -51.93 5.54 48.86
N GLY A 86 -50.73 5.01 48.58
CA GLY A 86 -49.79 5.58 47.62
C GLY A 86 -50.31 5.60 46.19
N THR A 87 -50.99 4.55 45.71
CA THR A 87 -51.54 4.49 44.35
C THR A 87 -52.72 5.44 44.16
N TYR A 88 -53.64 5.52 45.13
CA TYR A 88 -54.71 6.53 45.10
C TYR A 88 -54.16 7.96 45.09
N TRP A 89 -53.13 8.23 45.89
CA TRP A 89 -52.49 9.54 45.92
C TRP A 89 -51.79 9.87 44.59
N ALA A 90 -51.09 8.90 43.99
CA ALA A 90 -50.47 9.06 42.67
C ALA A 90 -51.49 9.31 41.54
N ALA A 91 -52.64 8.62 41.58
CA ALA A 91 -53.75 8.78 40.65
C ALA A 91 -54.56 10.09 40.83
N ASN A 92 -54.10 11.03 41.66
CA ASN A 92 -54.82 12.24 42.08
C ASN A 92 -56.18 11.97 42.79
N GLU A 93 -56.42 10.74 43.25
CA GLU A 93 -57.56 10.36 44.10
C GLU A 93 -57.23 10.60 45.58
N THR A 94 -56.70 11.79 45.88
CA THR A 94 -56.19 12.15 47.22
C THR A 94 -57.27 12.08 48.31
N THR A 95 -58.53 12.35 47.95
CA THR A 95 -59.68 12.15 48.84
C THR A 95 -59.83 10.68 49.23
N LEU A 96 -59.73 9.76 48.27
CA LEU A 96 -59.86 8.32 48.51
C LEU A 96 -58.65 7.78 49.31
N ALA A 97 -57.45 8.30 49.02
CA ALA A 97 -56.25 8.04 49.82
C ALA A 97 -56.42 8.47 51.28
N SER A 98 -57.00 9.65 51.51
CA SER A 98 -57.30 10.15 52.86
C SER A 98 -58.41 9.36 53.55
N GLU A 99 -59.47 8.98 52.83
CA GLU A 99 -60.54 8.12 53.34
C GLU A 99 -60.00 6.76 53.79
N LEU A 100 -59.16 6.11 52.98
CA LEU A 100 -58.52 4.84 53.34
C LEU A 100 -57.58 5.00 54.55
N ALA A 101 -56.77 6.06 54.57
CA ALA A 101 -55.90 6.37 55.70
C ALA A 101 -56.71 6.62 56.99
N GLN A 102 -57.82 7.36 56.92
CA GLN A 102 -58.74 7.60 58.04
C GLN A 102 -59.42 6.32 58.51
N GLU A 103 -59.90 5.49 57.59
CA GLU A 103 -60.62 4.27 57.92
C GLU A 103 -59.74 3.26 58.67
N VAL A 104 -58.46 3.19 58.30
CA VAL A 104 -57.50 2.26 58.90
C VAL A 104 -56.90 2.83 60.19
N LEU A 105 -56.63 4.13 60.27
CA LEU A 105 -55.93 4.74 61.41
C LEU A 105 -56.84 5.31 62.50
N SER A 106 -58.11 5.60 62.18
CA SER A 106 -59.03 6.17 63.16
C SER A 106 -59.31 5.20 64.32
N GLY A 107 -59.21 5.71 65.55
CA GLY A 107 -59.46 4.93 66.76
C GLY A 107 -58.37 3.91 67.13
N LEU A 108 -57.30 3.78 66.34
CA LEU A 108 -56.13 2.96 66.71
C LEU A 108 -55.26 3.62 67.79
N LEU A 109 -55.23 4.96 67.83
CA LEU A 109 -54.38 5.73 68.72
C LEU A 109 -55.16 6.35 69.90
N PRO A 110 -54.59 6.36 71.11
CA PRO A 110 -55.18 7.05 72.26
C PRO A 110 -55.40 8.55 71.99
N ASN A 111 -56.52 9.10 72.50
CA ASN A 111 -56.90 10.52 72.31
C ASN A 111 -55.89 11.55 72.88
N ASN A 112 -54.92 11.10 73.68
CA ASN A 112 -53.84 11.93 74.22
C ASN A 112 -52.55 11.89 73.37
N THR A 113 -52.63 11.41 72.12
CA THR A 113 -51.51 11.36 71.18
C THR A 113 -51.92 12.06 69.88
N GLY A 114 -51.08 12.96 69.38
CA GLY A 114 -51.22 13.54 68.05
C GLY A 114 -50.50 12.66 67.03
N PHE A 115 -51.12 12.45 65.87
CA PHE A 115 -50.57 11.63 64.79
C PHE A 115 -50.91 12.24 63.44
N GLN A 116 -49.94 12.28 62.54
CA GLN A 116 -50.11 12.79 61.19
C GLN A 116 -49.44 11.85 60.20
N LEU A 117 -50.19 11.41 59.17
CA LEU A 117 -49.63 10.71 58.02
C LEU A 117 -49.57 11.69 56.84
N GLU A 118 -48.36 11.89 56.33
CA GLU A 118 -48.08 12.75 55.17
C GLU A 118 -47.52 11.90 54.03
N LEU A 119 -47.87 12.25 52.79
CA LEU A 119 -47.25 11.70 51.59
C LEU A 119 -46.94 12.87 50.66
N GLY A 120 -45.66 13.08 50.35
CA GLY A 120 -45.21 14.30 49.65
C GLY A 120 -45.49 15.56 50.49
N SER A 121 -46.27 16.51 49.96
CA SER A 121 -46.75 17.70 50.67
C SER A 121 -48.15 17.55 51.27
N ASP A 122 -48.85 16.45 50.99
CA ASP A 122 -50.25 16.27 51.37
C ASP A 122 -50.38 15.55 52.71
N VAL A 123 -51.33 16.02 53.52
CA VAL A 123 -51.67 15.41 54.81
C VAL A 123 -52.84 14.47 54.57
N LEU A 124 -52.58 13.16 54.59
CA LEU A 124 -53.59 12.13 54.32
C LEU A 124 -54.40 11.76 55.56
N PHE A 125 -53.80 11.88 56.74
CA PHE A 125 -54.49 11.67 58.02
C PHE A 125 -53.92 12.62 59.09
N ASN A 126 -54.80 13.17 59.95
CA ASN A 126 -54.40 14.07 61.02
C ASN A 126 -55.29 13.90 62.26
N GLN A 127 -54.67 13.52 63.38
CA GLN A 127 -55.23 13.49 64.72
C GLN A 127 -54.48 14.52 65.57
N THR A 128 -55.18 15.53 66.08
CA THR A 128 -54.55 16.65 66.78
C THR A 128 -54.49 16.44 68.30
N PHE A 129 -53.37 16.82 68.92
CA PHE A 129 -53.21 16.92 70.37
C PHE A 129 -52.49 18.23 70.73
N SER A 130 -52.94 18.88 71.82
CA SER A 130 -52.64 20.29 72.13
C SER A 130 -51.26 20.57 72.74
N SER A 131 -50.50 19.55 73.11
CA SER A 131 -49.11 19.64 73.59
C SER A 131 -48.20 18.96 72.58
N GLN A 132 -47.18 19.67 72.06
CA GLN A 132 -46.09 19.09 71.27
C GLN A 132 -44.82 19.18 72.10
N THR A 133 -44.65 18.26 73.05
CA THR A 133 -43.43 18.23 73.88
C THR A 133 -42.33 17.38 73.28
N ASP A 134 -42.67 16.30 72.56
CA ASP A 134 -41.75 15.44 71.81
C ASP A 134 -42.40 15.01 70.48
N VAL A 135 -41.79 15.32 69.32
CA VAL A 135 -42.27 14.91 67.99
C VAL A 135 -41.33 13.85 67.42
N TYR A 136 -41.87 12.66 67.13
CA TYR A 136 -41.16 11.57 66.48
C TYR A 136 -41.62 11.43 65.04
N VAL A 137 -40.67 11.28 64.12
CA VAL A 137 -40.94 11.11 62.69
C VAL A 137 -40.35 9.77 62.25
N ALA A 138 -41.16 8.97 61.58
CA ALA A 138 -40.68 7.82 60.82
C ALA A 138 -41.06 8.02 59.36
N ASP A 139 -40.09 7.79 58.48
CA ASP A 139 -40.23 7.93 57.05
C ASP A 139 -40.13 6.55 56.41
N ARG A 140 -41.01 6.24 55.46
CA ARG A 140 -40.94 5.03 54.65
C ARG A 140 -41.07 5.38 53.18
N MET A 141 -40.18 4.79 52.40
CA MET A 141 -40.19 4.90 50.95
C MET A 141 -41.31 4.02 50.37
N ILE A 142 -42.19 4.60 49.55
CA ILE A 142 -43.00 3.84 48.59
C ILE A 142 -42.40 4.07 47.21
N THR A 143 -42.14 2.95 46.55
CA THR A 143 -41.48 2.86 45.25
C THR A 143 -42.53 2.69 44.15
N GLY A 144 -42.36 3.35 42.99
CA GLY A 144 -43.29 3.24 41.86
C GLY A 144 -44.53 4.16 41.93
N VAL A 145 -44.54 5.16 42.82
CA VAL A 145 -45.64 6.12 42.97
C VAL A 145 -45.09 7.54 43.08
N MET A 146 -45.66 8.47 42.31
CA MET A 146 -45.38 9.91 42.34
C MET A 146 -46.66 10.65 41.97
N GLN A 147 -46.98 11.76 42.66
CA GLN A 147 -48.23 12.48 42.44
C GLN A 147 -48.35 12.99 41.01
N GLY A 148 -49.42 12.59 40.32
CA GLY A 148 -49.67 12.96 38.93
C GLY A 148 -48.84 12.20 37.89
N ALA A 149 -47.98 11.26 38.30
CA ALA A 149 -47.29 10.34 37.38
C ALA A 149 -48.16 9.09 37.12
N PRO A 150 -48.12 8.52 35.90
CA PRO A 150 -48.90 7.33 35.57
C PRO A 150 -48.40 6.11 36.35
N LEU A 151 -49.31 5.25 36.83
CA LEU A 151 -48.97 4.05 37.60
C LEU A 151 -48.38 2.91 36.75
N GLU A 152 -48.56 3.00 35.44
CA GLU A 152 -48.04 2.09 34.44
C GLU A 152 -47.42 2.92 33.31
N GLY A 153 -46.40 2.38 32.66
CA GLY A 153 -45.82 3.01 31.48
C GLY A 153 -45.32 1.98 30.50
N SER A 154 -45.23 2.36 29.24
CA SER A 154 -44.84 1.47 28.15
C SER A 154 -43.54 1.94 27.53
N THR A 155 -42.62 1.00 27.31
CA THR A 155 -41.44 1.22 26.46
C THR A 155 -41.63 0.43 25.17
N SER A 156 -41.20 1.03 24.08
CA SER A 156 -41.35 0.51 22.73
C SER A 156 -40.01 0.32 22.06
N SER A 157 -39.91 -0.70 21.22
CA SER A 157 -38.88 -0.83 20.19
C SER A 157 -39.53 -1.41 18.94
N ALA A 158 -38.99 -1.12 17.77
CA ALA A 158 -39.47 -1.65 16.51
C ALA A 158 -38.34 -2.29 15.73
N TYR A 159 -38.67 -3.28 14.92
CA TYR A 159 -37.78 -3.85 13.93
C TYR A 159 -38.51 -4.32 12.67
N LEU A 160 -37.80 -4.33 11.55
CA LEU A 160 -38.30 -4.90 10.30
C LEU A 160 -38.21 -6.43 10.32
N ARG A 161 -39.33 -7.10 10.03
CA ARG A 161 -39.42 -8.56 9.86
C ARG A 161 -39.17 -9.01 8.43
N LYS A 162 -39.65 -8.21 7.48
CA LYS A 162 -39.63 -8.46 6.04
C LYS A 162 -39.45 -7.13 5.33
N ILE A 163 -39.04 -7.20 4.07
CA ILE A 163 -39.02 -6.06 3.18
C ILE A 163 -39.80 -6.46 1.93
N LYS A 164 -40.53 -5.50 1.38
CA LYS A 164 -41.11 -5.60 0.04
C LYS A 164 -40.66 -4.43 -0.80
N ASP A 165 -40.49 -4.66 -2.11
CA ASP A 165 -40.19 -3.59 -3.06
C ASP A 165 -38.95 -2.74 -2.68
N LYS A 166 -37.91 -3.34 -2.09
CA LYS A 166 -36.64 -2.64 -1.81
C LYS A 166 -36.05 -2.17 -3.13
N ARG A 167 -35.81 -0.86 -3.26
CA ARG A 167 -35.15 -0.30 -4.43
C ARG A 167 -33.64 -0.40 -4.25
N THR A 168 -32.98 -1.05 -5.20
CA THR A 168 -31.52 -1.17 -5.22
C THR A 168 -31.04 -1.28 -6.66
N SER A 169 -29.72 -1.36 -6.83
CA SER A 169 -29.08 -1.46 -8.13
C SER A 169 -28.15 -2.68 -8.20
N SER A 170 -27.99 -3.22 -9.40
CA SER A 170 -26.84 -4.08 -9.76
C SER A 170 -26.00 -3.37 -10.81
N TYR A 171 -24.69 -3.68 -10.81
CA TYR A 171 -23.73 -3.10 -11.75
C TYR A 171 -22.94 -4.20 -12.47
N ALA A 172 -22.69 -3.99 -13.76
CA ALA A 172 -21.64 -4.67 -14.51
C ALA A 172 -20.63 -3.62 -14.94
N TYR A 173 -19.36 -3.82 -14.57
CA TYR A 173 -18.28 -2.89 -14.82
C TYR A 173 -17.51 -3.28 -16.08
N PHE A 174 -17.05 -2.27 -16.81
CA PHE A 174 -15.97 -2.42 -17.78
C PHE A 174 -14.67 -1.98 -17.10
N GLY A 175 -13.57 -2.70 -17.33
CA GLY A 175 -12.25 -2.32 -16.85
C GLY A 175 -11.81 -0.94 -17.38
N GLY A 176 -10.67 -0.44 -16.91
CA GLY A 176 -10.12 0.85 -17.37
C GLY A 176 -10.05 0.91 -18.89
N PHE A 177 -9.69 -0.22 -19.52
CA PHE A 177 -9.87 -0.43 -20.96
C PHE A 177 -10.14 -1.88 -21.30
N VAL A 178 -11.22 -2.12 -22.04
CA VAL A 178 -11.58 -3.44 -22.56
C VAL A 178 -11.71 -3.34 -24.07
N GLY A 179 -10.88 -4.07 -24.81
CA GLY A 179 -10.88 -4.09 -26.27
C GLY A 179 -9.90 -5.13 -26.79
N GLN A 180 -9.52 -5.13 -28.07
CA GLN A 180 -10.23 -4.58 -29.21
C GLN A 180 -11.07 -5.68 -29.88
N GLY A 181 -12.37 -5.73 -29.60
CA GLY A 181 -13.28 -6.76 -30.08
C GLY A 181 -14.73 -6.55 -29.65
N ASN A 182 -15.58 -7.52 -29.94
CA ASN A 182 -16.91 -7.56 -29.32
C ASN A 182 -16.77 -7.98 -27.87
N ILE A 183 -17.43 -7.26 -26.97
CA ILE A 183 -17.22 -7.37 -25.53
C ILE A 183 -18.50 -7.89 -24.89
N THR A 184 -18.43 -8.90 -24.03
CA THR A 184 -19.55 -9.29 -23.17
C THR A 184 -19.16 -9.26 -21.71
N VAL A 185 -19.97 -8.57 -20.90
CA VAL A 185 -19.86 -8.57 -19.43
C VAL A 185 -21.12 -9.17 -18.81
N PHE A 186 -21.03 -9.51 -17.53
CA PHE A 186 -22.08 -10.23 -16.82
C PHE A 186 -22.64 -9.38 -15.68
N ILE A 187 -23.97 -9.39 -15.52
CA ILE A 187 -24.66 -8.76 -14.40
C ILE A 187 -25.60 -9.75 -13.73
N ASP A 188 -25.46 -9.90 -12.42
CA ASP A 188 -26.32 -10.76 -11.61
C ASP A 188 -27.46 -9.91 -11.02
N VAL A 189 -28.70 -10.39 -11.21
CA VAL A 189 -29.93 -9.80 -10.71
C VAL A 189 -30.60 -10.80 -9.76
N PRO A 190 -31.16 -10.36 -8.61
CA PRO A 190 -31.83 -11.26 -7.65
C PRO A 190 -32.91 -12.16 -8.26
N SER A 191 -33.15 -13.30 -7.62
CA SER A 191 -34.00 -14.37 -8.19
C SER A 191 -35.50 -14.04 -8.22
N ASP A 192 -35.93 -13.08 -7.41
CA ASP A 192 -37.29 -12.55 -7.31
C ASP A 192 -37.58 -11.42 -8.30
N VAL A 193 -36.55 -10.83 -8.91
CA VAL A 193 -36.67 -9.69 -9.83
C VAL A 193 -37.01 -10.17 -11.23
N THR A 194 -38.14 -9.69 -11.75
CA THR A 194 -38.59 -9.91 -13.13
C THR A 194 -38.47 -8.63 -13.97
N ALA A 195 -38.81 -8.71 -15.26
CA ALA A 195 -38.79 -7.55 -16.17
C ALA A 195 -39.68 -6.39 -15.70
N ASP A 196 -40.79 -6.68 -14.99
CA ASP A 196 -41.72 -5.69 -14.46
C ASP A 196 -41.16 -4.95 -13.23
N ASP A 197 -40.18 -5.56 -12.54
CA ASP A 197 -39.53 -5.01 -11.35
C ASP A 197 -38.35 -4.10 -11.70
N VAL A 198 -37.85 -4.17 -12.94
CA VAL A 198 -36.82 -3.28 -13.47
C VAL A 198 -37.41 -1.89 -13.68
N THR A 199 -36.87 -0.92 -12.96
CA THR A 199 -37.38 0.46 -12.95
C THR A 199 -36.56 1.40 -13.82
N ARG A 200 -35.25 1.15 -13.95
CA ARG A 200 -34.35 1.93 -14.82
C ARG A 200 -33.16 1.08 -15.23
N MET A 201 -32.71 1.25 -16.47
CA MET A 201 -31.48 0.64 -16.97
C MET A 201 -30.67 1.68 -17.73
N THR A 202 -29.40 1.83 -17.35
CA THR A 202 -28.49 2.80 -17.96
C THR A 202 -27.15 2.16 -18.28
N LEU A 203 -26.63 2.47 -19.46
CA LEU A 203 -25.24 2.18 -19.83
C LEU A 203 -24.47 3.51 -19.77
N GLU A 204 -23.38 3.53 -19.04
CA GLU A 204 -22.46 4.66 -18.95
C GLU A 204 -21.05 4.19 -19.35
N GLY A 205 -20.37 4.87 -20.27
CA GLY A 205 -19.00 4.50 -20.65
C GLY A 205 -18.39 5.37 -21.74
N ASP A 206 -17.09 5.18 -21.98
CA ASP A 206 -16.30 5.88 -23.01
C ASP A 206 -15.90 4.91 -24.16
N PRO A 207 -16.79 4.68 -25.15
CA PRO A 207 -16.54 3.74 -26.24
C PRO A 207 -15.77 4.38 -27.40
N GLY A 208 -14.80 3.64 -27.95
CA GLY A 208 -13.98 4.10 -29.09
C GLY A 208 -14.74 4.30 -30.40
N GLY A 209 -15.91 3.68 -30.56
CA GLY A 209 -16.70 3.73 -31.79
C GLY A 209 -18.16 3.33 -31.58
N ASN A 210 -18.91 3.28 -32.68
CA ASN A 210 -20.33 2.92 -32.66
C ASN A 210 -20.52 1.41 -32.43
N PHE A 211 -21.55 1.05 -31.66
CA PHE A 211 -21.83 -0.33 -31.28
C PHE A 211 -23.33 -0.60 -31.12
N THR A 212 -23.69 -1.87 -31.12
CA THR A 212 -25.04 -2.38 -30.83
C THR A 212 -25.03 -3.14 -29.51
N VAL A 213 -25.97 -2.82 -28.63
CA VAL A 213 -26.15 -3.50 -27.34
C VAL A 213 -27.09 -4.69 -27.51
N TYR A 214 -26.67 -5.84 -27.00
CA TYR A 214 -27.48 -7.05 -26.86
C TYR A 214 -27.60 -7.44 -25.38
N LEU A 215 -28.82 -7.75 -24.94
CA LEU A 215 -29.11 -8.24 -23.60
C LEU A 215 -29.60 -9.68 -23.72
N ASN A 216 -28.88 -10.64 -23.12
CA ASN A 216 -29.16 -12.07 -23.22
C ASN A 216 -29.34 -12.55 -24.68
N GLY A 217 -28.55 -11.98 -25.61
CA GLY A 217 -28.62 -12.28 -27.04
C GLY A 217 -29.72 -11.54 -27.82
N ASN A 218 -30.65 -10.85 -27.15
CA ASN A 218 -31.67 -10.02 -27.80
C ASN A 218 -31.10 -8.63 -28.09
N GLN A 219 -31.27 -8.15 -29.33
CA GLN A 219 -30.84 -6.81 -29.70
C GLN A 219 -31.68 -5.74 -28.98
N CYS A 220 -31.02 -4.85 -28.24
CA CYS A 220 -31.65 -3.77 -27.50
C CYS A 220 -31.63 -2.44 -28.28
N MET A 221 -30.45 -1.88 -28.53
CA MET A 221 -30.31 -0.55 -29.16
C MET A 221 -29.01 -0.40 -29.93
N ASN A 222 -29.01 0.43 -30.99
CA ASN A 222 -27.80 0.87 -31.69
C ASN A 222 -27.38 2.24 -31.13
N LEU A 223 -26.13 2.35 -30.70
CA LEU A 223 -25.58 3.54 -30.06
C LEU A 223 -24.43 4.11 -30.89
N SER A 224 -24.28 5.43 -30.86
CA SER A 224 -23.21 6.15 -31.55
C SER A 224 -22.38 6.92 -30.54
N SER A 225 -21.05 6.86 -30.68
CA SER A 225 -20.11 7.60 -29.83
C SER A 225 -19.88 9.00 -30.41
N THR A 226 -19.95 10.03 -29.57
CA THR A 226 -19.86 11.45 -29.93
C THR A 226 -18.86 12.24 -29.07
N THR A 227 -18.33 11.66 -28.00
CA THR A 227 -17.51 12.36 -26.99
C THR A 227 -16.00 12.31 -27.23
N SER A 228 -15.32 13.21 -26.51
CA SER A 228 -13.88 13.27 -26.31
C SER A 228 -13.43 12.30 -25.20
N ASN A 229 -12.17 11.87 -25.29
CA ASN A 229 -11.48 11.00 -24.32
C ASN A 229 -11.73 11.40 -22.85
N MET A 230 -11.82 10.41 -21.94
CA MET A 230 -12.08 10.51 -20.49
C MET A 230 -13.47 11.04 -20.09
N THR A 231 -14.38 11.18 -21.05
CA THR A 231 -15.73 11.72 -20.80
C THR A 231 -16.79 10.68 -21.20
N PRO A 232 -17.40 9.98 -20.22
CA PRO A 232 -18.38 8.95 -20.53
C PRO A 232 -19.67 9.53 -21.10
N GLU A 233 -20.34 8.74 -21.94
CA GLU A 233 -21.72 8.98 -22.36
C GLU A 233 -22.69 8.09 -21.57
N VAL A 234 -23.90 8.59 -21.35
CA VAL A 234 -24.97 7.86 -20.65
C VAL A 234 -26.14 7.59 -21.60
N TRP A 235 -26.52 6.32 -21.74
CA TRP A 235 -27.67 5.89 -22.54
C TRP A 235 -28.71 5.19 -21.69
N ASN A 236 -29.99 5.44 -21.98
CA ASN A 236 -31.12 4.81 -21.31
C ASN A 236 -31.57 3.56 -22.07
N LEU A 237 -31.43 2.40 -21.44
CA LEU A 237 -31.79 1.08 -21.97
C LEU A 237 -33.06 0.51 -21.34
N THR A 238 -33.81 1.29 -20.56
CA THR A 238 -34.98 0.82 -19.79
C THR A 238 -36.05 0.16 -20.67
N GLY A 239 -36.17 0.58 -21.94
CA GLY A 239 -37.09 -0.04 -22.90
C GLY A 239 -36.76 -1.49 -23.29
N CYS A 240 -35.63 -2.03 -22.82
CA CYS A 240 -35.18 -3.40 -23.08
C CYS A 240 -35.34 -4.33 -21.87
N ASN A 241 -36.08 -3.91 -20.83
CA ASN A 241 -36.31 -4.67 -19.61
C ASN A 241 -36.86 -6.10 -19.84
N GLU A 242 -37.66 -6.32 -20.89
CA GLU A 242 -38.16 -7.66 -21.27
C GLU A 242 -37.05 -8.68 -21.59
N SER A 243 -35.83 -8.21 -21.88
CA SER A 243 -34.67 -9.07 -22.14
C SER A 243 -33.91 -9.47 -20.87
N ILE A 244 -34.25 -8.92 -19.70
CA ILE A 244 -33.65 -9.26 -18.41
C ILE A 244 -34.38 -10.47 -17.81
N SER A 245 -33.61 -11.39 -17.25
CA SER A 245 -34.10 -12.56 -16.53
C SER A 245 -33.54 -12.62 -15.10
N PRO A 246 -34.23 -13.27 -14.15
CA PRO A 246 -33.68 -13.51 -12.82
C PRO A 246 -32.35 -14.28 -12.90
N GLY A 247 -31.37 -13.92 -12.06
CA GLY A 247 -30.03 -14.49 -12.05
C GLY A 247 -29.03 -13.77 -12.97
N ARG A 248 -28.11 -14.52 -13.57
CA ARG A 248 -27.04 -13.97 -14.42
C ARG A 248 -27.57 -13.56 -15.78
N ASN A 249 -27.24 -12.35 -16.20
CA ASN A 249 -27.56 -11.79 -17.51
C ASN A 249 -26.28 -11.41 -18.26
N ASN A 250 -26.27 -11.63 -19.58
CA ASN A 250 -25.15 -11.30 -20.46
C ASN A 250 -25.42 -10.00 -21.19
N ILE A 251 -24.45 -9.08 -21.16
CA ILE A 251 -24.51 -7.78 -21.80
C ILE A 251 -23.42 -7.72 -22.87
N SER A 252 -23.80 -7.80 -24.15
CA SER A 252 -22.84 -7.80 -25.25
C SER A 252 -22.84 -6.48 -26.03
N LEU A 253 -21.66 -5.91 -26.21
CA LEU A 253 -21.39 -4.76 -27.07
C LEU A 253 -20.78 -5.26 -28.38
N SER A 254 -21.51 -5.07 -29.47
CA SER A 254 -21.07 -5.46 -30.82
C SER A 254 -20.63 -4.23 -31.59
N PHE A 255 -19.33 -4.07 -31.81
CA PHE A 255 -18.76 -2.87 -32.44
C PHE A 255 -18.77 -2.96 -33.97
N GLN A 256 -18.95 -1.82 -34.63
CA GLN A 256 -19.03 -1.76 -36.10
C GLN A 256 -17.66 -1.71 -36.78
N SER A 257 -16.60 -1.34 -36.05
CA SER A 257 -15.23 -1.17 -36.57
C SER A 257 -14.23 -1.76 -35.58
N GLN A 258 -13.34 -2.63 -36.06
CA GLN A 258 -12.41 -3.38 -35.23
C GLN A 258 -11.33 -2.49 -34.57
N SER A 259 -10.84 -1.45 -35.25
CA SER A 259 -9.86 -0.50 -34.68
C SER A 259 -10.44 0.43 -33.61
N LYS A 260 -11.77 0.46 -33.49
CA LYS A 260 -12.52 1.25 -32.51
C LYS A 260 -13.39 0.37 -31.61
N ALA A 261 -13.10 -0.93 -31.58
CA ALA A 261 -13.89 -1.93 -30.86
C ALA A 261 -13.48 -2.04 -29.39
N TYR A 262 -13.54 -0.95 -28.65
CA TYR A 262 -13.15 -0.92 -27.24
C TYR A 262 -14.06 0.00 -26.44
N ILE A 263 -14.04 -0.18 -25.11
CA ILE A 263 -14.65 0.71 -24.13
C ILE A 263 -13.64 0.99 -23.02
N ALA A 264 -13.41 2.28 -22.73
CA ALA A 264 -12.43 2.79 -21.79
C ALA A 264 -13.09 3.17 -20.46
N GLY A 265 -13.44 2.17 -19.66
CA GLY A 265 -14.17 2.36 -18.41
C GLY A 265 -15.67 2.59 -18.60
N GLY A 266 -16.41 2.34 -17.53
CA GLY A 266 -17.85 2.50 -17.49
C GLY A 266 -18.57 1.36 -16.79
N HIS A 267 -19.89 1.43 -16.78
CA HIS A 267 -20.74 0.40 -16.22
C HIS A 267 -22.14 0.37 -16.85
N LEU A 268 -22.76 -0.80 -16.81
CA LEU A 268 -24.20 -0.94 -16.95
C LEU A 268 -24.82 -1.04 -15.56
N ARG A 269 -25.84 -0.21 -15.30
CA ARG A 269 -26.61 -0.18 -14.06
C ARG A 269 -28.05 -0.60 -14.32
N ILE A 270 -28.57 -1.52 -13.51
CA ILE A 270 -29.99 -1.91 -13.49
C ILE A 270 -30.55 -1.55 -12.11
N ASP A 271 -31.52 -0.65 -12.06
CA ASP A 271 -32.29 -0.32 -10.88
C ASP A 271 -33.58 -1.16 -10.86
N PHE A 272 -33.83 -1.87 -9.78
CA PHE A 272 -34.99 -2.76 -9.66
C PHE A 272 -35.55 -2.79 -8.24
N LYS A 273 -36.73 -3.40 -8.11
CA LYS A 273 -37.40 -3.69 -6.84
C LYS A 273 -37.16 -5.16 -6.45
N THR A 274 -36.81 -5.41 -5.20
CA THR A 274 -36.58 -6.78 -4.69
C THR A 274 -37.05 -6.92 -3.23
N ASP A 275 -37.43 -8.12 -2.85
CA ASP A 275 -37.77 -8.51 -1.48
C ASP A 275 -36.54 -9.06 -0.71
N ASP A 276 -35.36 -9.13 -1.35
CA ASP A 276 -34.13 -9.62 -0.72
C ASP A 276 -33.57 -8.62 0.33
N LEU A 277 -33.36 -9.12 1.56
CA LEU A 277 -32.90 -8.34 2.71
C LEU A 277 -31.43 -7.88 2.57
N LEU A 278 -30.55 -8.78 2.13
CA LEU A 278 -29.12 -8.50 1.99
C LEU A 278 -28.70 -8.70 0.52
N PRO A 279 -27.83 -7.83 -0.01
CA PRO A 279 -27.23 -8.07 -1.32
C PRO A 279 -26.41 -9.38 -1.28
N SER A 280 -26.34 -10.08 -2.41
CA SER A 280 -25.68 -11.38 -2.60
C SER A 280 -24.14 -11.34 -2.50
N ILE A 281 -23.56 -10.41 -1.74
CA ILE A 281 -22.12 -10.23 -1.61
C ILE A 281 -21.65 -11.08 -0.43
N SER A 282 -20.82 -12.08 -0.71
CA SER A 282 -20.15 -12.85 0.34
C SER A 282 -19.16 -11.94 1.08
N SER A 283 -19.26 -11.87 2.40
CA SER A 283 -18.37 -11.06 3.24
C SER A 283 -16.94 -11.62 3.35
N THR A 284 -16.72 -12.84 2.86
CA THR A 284 -15.44 -13.56 3.01
C THR A 284 -14.88 -14.09 1.69
N SER A 285 -15.58 -13.90 0.57
CA SER A 285 -15.12 -14.37 -0.74
C SER A 285 -15.63 -13.49 -1.87
N ARG A 286 -14.84 -13.36 -2.93
CA ARG A 286 -15.22 -12.63 -4.14
C ARG A 286 -14.77 -13.38 -5.39
N THR A 287 -15.50 -13.15 -6.47
CA THR A 287 -15.16 -13.67 -7.79
C THR A 287 -15.18 -12.51 -8.78
N TYR A 288 -14.04 -12.25 -9.40
CA TYR A 288 -13.89 -11.40 -10.57
C TYR A 288 -14.09 -12.28 -11.81
N TYR A 289 -15.03 -11.91 -12.67
CA TYR A 289 -15.23 -12.56 -13.97
C TYR A 289 -14.58 -11.72 -15.04
N PHE A 290 -13.75 -12.35 -15.86
CA PHE A 290 -13.15 -11.66 -16.99
C PHE A 290 -14.24 -11.37 -18.06
N PRO A 291 -14.13 -10.27 -18.81
CA PRO A 291 -15.01 -10.04 -19.94
C PRO A 291 -14.77 -11.08 -21.05
N ASP A 292 -15.83 -11.48 -21.76
CA ASP A 292 -15.68 -12.20 -23.03
C ASP A 292 -15.25 -11.18 -24.08
N ILE A 293 -14.08 -11.37 -24.68
CA ILE A 293 -13.54 -10.50 -25.73
C ILE A 293 -13.38 -11.36 -26.99
N ARG A 294 -14.14 -11.03 -28.04
CA ARG A 294 -14.04 -11.65 -29.38
C ARG A 294 -13.37 -10.69 -30.35
N GLY A 295 -12.08 -10.87 -30.62
CA GLY A 295 -11.33 -9.96 -31.48
C GLY A 295 -9.83 -10.04 -31.24
N ILE A 296 -9.24 -8.98 -30.70
CA ILE A 296 -7.87 -8.94 -30.17
C ILE A 296 -8.02 -8.69 -28.67
N VAL A 297 -7.46 -9.54 -27.82
CA VAL A 297 -7.55 -9.38 -26.36
C VAL A 297 -6.58 -8.28 -25.95
N ASN A 298 -7.13 -7.19 -25.45
CA ASN A 298 -6.43 -6.03 -24.90
C ASN A 298 -7.21 -5.54 -23.68
N LEU A 299 -6.99 -6.21 -22.56
CA LEU A 299 -7.63 -5.94 -21.29
C LEU A 299 -6.66 -5.20 -20.36
N TYR A 300 -7.08 -4.02 -19.93
CA TYR A 300 -6.54 -3.26 -18.81
C TYR A 300 -7.65 -3.14 -17.76
N ASP A 301 -7.50 -3.85 -16.65
CA ASP A 301 -8.51 -3.89 -15.60
C ASP A 301 -7.84 -4.01 -14.23
N SER A 302 -8.63 -4.31 -13.21
CA SER A 302 -8.17 -4.59 -11.85
C SER A 302 -9.18 -5.43 -11.08
N PHE A 303 -8.74 -5.97 -9.96
CA PHE A 303 -9.61 -6.42 -8.89
C PHE A 303 -9.15 -5.80 -7.58
N TYR A 304 -9.93 -5.94 -6.51
CA TYR A 304 -9.54 -5.45 -5.19
C TYR A 304 -9.79 -6.47 -4.10
N VAL A 305 -8.95 -6.45 -3.07
CA VAL A 305 -9.05 -7.38 -1.94
C VAL A 305 -9.47 -6.59 -0.70
N PRO A 306 -10.74 -6.68 -0.24
CA PRO A 306 -11.24 -5.86 0.87
C PRO A 306 -10.91 -6.42 2.26
N GLY A 307 -9.68 -6.89 2.42
CA GLY A 307 -9.23 -7.62 3.61
C GLY A 307 -7.88 -8.28 3.41
N ASN A 308 -7.58 -9.23 4.30
CA ASN A 308 -6.40 -10.07 4.21
C ASN A 308 -6.74 -11.35 3.43
N LEU A 309 -6.13 -11.52 2.26
CA LEU A 309 -6.27 -12.66 1.38
C LEU A 309 -5.87 -13.96 2.08
N THR A 310 -6.71 -14.99 1.95
CA THR A 310 -6.49 -16.33 2.53
C THR A 310 -6.31 -17.40 1.48
N SER A 311 -6.97 -17.29 0.33
CA SER A 311 -6.77 -18.20 -0.81
C SER A 311 -7.17 -17.55 -2.12
N MET A 312 -6.60 -17.98 -3.23
CA MET A 312 -6.94 -17.54 -4.58
C MET A 312 -7.00 -18.71 -5.57
N THR A 313 -7.82 -18.61 -6.61
CA THR A 313 -7.90 -19.58 -7.70
C THR A 313 -8.24 -18.85 -8.99
N LEU A 314 -7.46 -19.11 -10.03
CA LEU A 314 -7.61 -18.50 -11.35
C LEU A 314 -7.97 -19.59 -12.36
N TYR A 315 -9.05 -19.39 -13.10
CA TYR A 315 -9.43 -20.19 -14.24
C TYR A 315 -9.44 -19.30 -15.49
N LEU A 316 -8.65 -19.68 -16.50
CA LEU A 316 -8.53 -18.97 -17.76
C LEU A 316 -8.95 -19.89 -18.92
N HIS A 317 -9.77 -19.34 -19.80
CA HIS A 317 -10.18 -19.96 -21.03
C HIS A 317 -10.00 -18.95 -22.16
N TYR A 318 -9.05 -19.22 -23.06
CA TYR A 318 -8.66 -18.26 -24.10
C TYR A 318 -8.20 -18.95 -25.39
N LEU A 319 -8.11 -18.19 -26.47
CA LEU A 319 -7.47 -18.56 -27.74
C LEU A 319 -6.46 -17.46 -28.09
N ALA A 320 -5.18 -17.82 -28.15
CA ALA A 320 -4.13 -16.98 -28.74
C ALA A 320 -3.62 -17.71 -29.98
N ASP A 321 -3.88 -17.19 -31.18
CA ASP A 321 -3.51 -17.87 -32.42
C ASP A 321 -2.13 -17.39 -32.93
N HIS A 322 -1.08 -18.12 -32.55
CA HIS A 322 0.30 -17.81 -32.91
C HIS A 322 0.70 -18.29 -34.34
N ASN A 323 -0.25 -18.64 -35.23
CA ASN A 323 0.06 -19.12 -36.59
C ASN A 323 0.64 -18.04 -37.54
N ILE A 324 0.57 -16.75 -37.21
CA ILE A 324 1.14 -15.67 -38.03
C ILE A 324 2.57 -15.38 -37.58
N THR A 325 3.53 -16.01 -38.26
CA THR A 325 5.00 -15.95 -38.04
C THR A 325 5.67 -14.56 -38.16
N ALA A 326 4.91 -13.48 -38.35
CA ALA A 326 5.49 -12.14 -38.54
C ALA A 326 5.89 -11.48 -37.21
N TYR A 327 5.31 -11.88 -36.08
CA TYR A 327 5.59 -11.34 -34.76
C TYR A 327 5.55 -12.47 -33.72
N ASN A 328 6.65 -12.68 -33.00
CA ASN A 328 6.79 -13.69 -31.94
C ASN A 328 6.22 -13.13 -30.63
N ASP A 329 4.99 -12.62 -30.67
CA ASP A 329 4.39 -11.87 -29.57
C ASP A 329 3.84 -12.82 -28.52
N THR A 330 4.30 -12.69 -27.27
CA THR A 330 3.82 -13.48 -26.12
C THR A 330 2.42 -13.02 -25.72
N PHE A 331 1.44 -13.92 -25.67
CA PHE A 331 0.17 -13.67 -25.01
C PHE A 331 0.33 -13.85 -23.50
N TYR A 332 -0.04 -12.86 -22.71
CA TYR A 332 0.28 -12.85 -21.29
C TYR A 332 -0.87 -12.36 -20.40
N LEU A 333 -0.79 -12.72 -19.12
CA LEU A 333 -1.57 -12.14 -18.03
C LEU A 333 -0.61 -11.71 -16.92
N THR A 334 -0.65 -10.44 -16.53
CA THR A 334 -0.05 -9.97 -15.27
C THR A 334 -1.11 -9.68 -14.22
N ILE A 335 -0.76 -9.96 -12.97
CA ILE A 335 -1.47 -9.53 -11.76
C ILE A 335 -0.49 -8.70 -10.94
N GLY A 336 -0.81 -7.42 -10.72
CA GLY A 336 0.17 -6.45 -10.23
C GLY A 336 1.24 -6.20 -11.30
N ASN A 337 2.50 -6.46 -10.97
CA ASN A 337 3.63 -6.46 -11.91
C ASN A 337 4.15 -7.88 -12.21
N THR A 338 3.50 -8.92 -11.68
CA THR A 338 3.94 -10.30 -11.83
C THR A 338 3.20 -10.97 -12.98
N THR A 339 3.95 -11.54 -13.94
CA THR A 339 3.41 -12.38 -15.00
C THR A 339 2.99 -13.74 -14.45
N VAL A 340 1.70 -14.06 -14.55
CA VAL A 340 1.11 -15.35 -14.09
C VAL A 340 0.96 -16.33 -15.25
N LEU A 341 0.74 -15.82 -16.46
CA LEU A 341 0.66 -16.60 -17.69
C LEU A 341 1.52 -15.93 -18.75
N ALA A 342 2.31 -16.73 -19.47
CA ALA A 342 2.99 -16.37 -20.70
C ALA A 342 2.83 -17.54 -21.69
N ASP A 343 2.20 -17.28 -22.83
CA ASP A 343 1.93 -18.23 -23.91
C ASP A 343 2.54 -17.70 -25.20
N THR A 344 3.42 -18.49 -25.79
CA THR A 344 4.22 -18.09 -26.95
C THR A 344 3.97 -18.94 -28.19
N ASP A 345 3.20 -20.02 -28.06
CA ASP A 345 3.15 -21.09 -29.05
C ASP A 345 1.78 -21.72 -29.27
N SER A 346 0.75 -21.34 -28.51
CA SER A 346 -0.58 -21.90 -28.71
C SER A 346 -1.20 -21.53 -30.07
N THR A 347 -2.01 -22.42 -30.61
CA THR A 347 -2.72 -22.20 -31.89
C THR A 347 -4.16 -22.66 -31.82
N THR A 348 -4.58 -23.12 -30.64
CA THR A 348 -5.90 -23.67 -30.34
C THR A 348 -6.38 -23.12 -29.01
N GLU A 349 -7.68 -23.26 -28.76
CA GLU A 349 -8.30 -22.92 -27.49
C GLU A 349 -7.60 -23.62 -26.31
N GLN A 350 -7.29 -22.85 -25.26
CA GLN A 350 -6.63 -23.26 -24.03
C GLN A 350 -7.58 -23.11 -22.85
N SER A 351 -7.50 -24.04 -21.90
CA SER A 351 -8.19 -23.92 -20.60
C SER A 351 -7.21 -24.30 -19.48
N LEU A 352 -6.90 -23.34 -18.62
CA LEU A 352 -5.90 -23.45 -17.56
C LEU A 352 -6.54 -23.13 -16.21
N THR A 353 -6.17 -23.90 -15.18
CA THR A 353 -6.55 -23.64 -13.79
C THR A 353 -5.29 -23.51 -12.95
N PHE A 354 -5.11 -22.38 -12.30
CA PHE A 354 -4.09 -22.16 -11.28
C PHE A 354 -4.78 -22.20 -9.93
N ASP A 355 -4.44 -23.21 -9.14
CA ASP A 355 -4.94 -23.35 -7.78
C ASP A 355 -4.16 -22.44 -6.81
N ASP A 356 -4.60 -22.40 -5.56
CA ASP A 356 -4.03 -21.55 -4.52
C ASP A 356 -2.55 -21.87 -4.24
N PHE A 357 -2.17 -23.15 -4.27
CA PHE A 357 -0.79 -23.56 -4.08
C PHE A 357 0.11 -23.01 -5.19
N THR A 358 -0.33 -23.10 -6.45
CA THR A 358 0.41 -22.57 -7.59
C THR A 358 0.48 -21.04 -7.57
N LEU A 359 -0.60 -20.36 -7.20
CA LEU A 359 -0.61 -18.89 -7.16
C LEU A 359 0.24 -18.33 -6.02
N GLN A 360 0.33 -19.00 -4.86
CA GLN A 360 1.19 -18.56 -3.76
C GLN A 360 2.69 -18.65 -4.06
N THR A 361 3.12 -19.50 -5.00
CA THR A 361 4.54 -19.55 -5.41
C THR A 361 4.89 -18.43 -6.39
N ILE A 362 3.90 -17.83 -7.06
CA ILE A 362 4.06 -16.78 -8.06
C ILE A 362 3.78 -15.40 -7.45
N LEU A 363 2.71 -15.27 -6.65
CA LEU A 363 2.19 -14.02 -6.11
C LEU A 363 2.41 -13.91 -4.60
N ASN A 364 2.89 -12.75 -4.15
CA ASN A 364 2.96 -12.43 -2.73
C ASN A 364 1.63 -11.85 -2.23
N TYR A 365 0.82 -12.68 -1.57
CA TYR A 365 -0.50 -12.29 -1.07
C TYR A 365 -0.46 -11.11 -0.09
N THR A 366 0.64 -10.93 0.66
CA THR A 366 0.81 -9.80 1.57
C THR A 366 0.78 -8.47 0.82
N ASN A 367 1.33 -8.44 -0.40
CA ASN A 367 1.35 -7.26 -1.25
C ASN A 367 0.01 -6.99 -1.95
N LEU A 368 -0.92 -7.96 -1.93
CA LEU A 368 -2.26 -7.84 -2.52
C LEU A 368 -3.33 -7.46 -1.50
N ASN A 369 -3.05 -7.65 -0.20
CA ASN A 369 -3.98 -7.38 0.89
C ASN A 369 -4.42 -5.91 0.90
N GLN A 370 -5.72 -5.67 1.02
CA GLN A 370 -6.31 -4.34 1.23
C GLN A 370 -5.99 -3.34 0.09
N LYS A 371 -5.64 -3.84 -1.10
CA LYS A 371 -5.30 -3.03 -2.26
C LYS A 371 -6.20 -3.33 -3.45
N THR A 372 -6.35 -2.33 -4.32
CA THR A 372 -6.71 -2.56 -5.72
C THR A 372 -5.46 -3.02 -6.47
N VAL A 373 -5.56 -4.16 -7.13
CA VAL A 373 -4.48 -4.83 -7.84
C VAL A 373 -4.75 -4.72 -9.35
N PRO A 374 -3.84 -4.08 -10.11
CA PRO A 374 -4.00 -3.97 -11.56
C PRO A 374 -3.86 -5.35 -12.23
N LEU A 375 -4.58 -5.53 -13.32
CA LEU A 375 -4.63 -6.75 -14.11
C LEU A 375 -4.50 -6.40 -15.59
N ARG A 376 -3.53 -6.99 -16.28
CA ARG A 376 -3.28 -6.77 -17.72
C ARG A 376 -3.30 -8.09 -18.46
N MET A 377 -4.10 -8.20 -19.52
CA MET A 377 -4.11 -9.38 -20.40
C MET A 377 -4.10 -8.98 -21.88
N GLY A 378 -3.11 -9.44 -22.63
CA GLY A 378 -2.94 -9.09 -24.04
C GLY A 378 -1.66 -9.67 -24.63
N PHE A 379 -1.10 -9.04 -25.66
CA PHE A 379 0.17 -9.48 -26.24
C PHE A 379 1.31 -8.47 -25.98
N GLU A 380 2.52 -9.00 -25.82
CA GLU A 380 3.76 -8.21 -25.76
C GLU A 380 4.11 -7.66 -27.16
N ASN A 381 4.93 -6.60 -27.22
CA ASN A 381 5.47 -6.02 -28.46
C ASN A 381 4.45 -5.51 -29.50
N ILE A 382 3.20 -5.25 -29.11
CA ILE A 382 2.23 -4.57 -29.96
C ILE A 382 2.51 -3.05 -30.01
N SER A 383 2.36 -2.44 -31.19
CA SER A 383 2.39 -0.98 -31.34
C SER A 383 1.10 -0.33 -30.81
N TYR A 384 1.24 0.59 -29.85
CA TYR A 384 0.14 1.37 -29.29
C TYR A 384 -0.01 2.72 -30.00
N ASP A 385 -1.24 3.22 -30.08
CA ASP A 385 -1.52 4.60 -30.52
C ASP A 385 -0.76 5.51 -29.55
N SER A 386 0.00 6.46 -30.08
CA SER A 386 0.72 7.41 -29.25
C SER A 386 0.63 8.76 -29.90
N GLN A 387 0.00 9.69 -29.19
CA GLN A 387 0.09 11.09 -29.57
C GLN A 387 1.40 11.62 -29.00
N LEU A 388 2.36 11.79 -29.90
CA LEU A 388 3.58 12.53 -29.61
C LEU A 388 3.19 14.01 -29.47
N LEU A 389 3.14 14.52 -28.23
CA LEU A 389 3.05 15.96 -27.97
C LEU A 389 4.45 16.44 -27.60
N GLY A 390 5.06 17.13 -28.55
CA GLY A 390 6.39 17.69 -28.40
C GLY A 390 6.34 19.08 -27.76
N ASN A 391 7.37 19.42 -26.98
CA ASN A 391 7.66 20.78 -26.52
C ASN A 391 9.17 21.07 -26.66
N SER A 392 9.81 20.42 -27.63
CA SER A 392 11.24 20.52 -27.87
C SER A 392 11.53 21.52 -29.00
N GLU A 393 12.55 22.34 -28.78
CA GLU A 393 13.17 23.15 -29.81
C GLU A 393 14.47 22.47 -30.24
N VAL A 394 14.56 22.12 -31.52
CA VAL A 394 15.67 21.33 -32.07
C VAL A 394 16.49 22.18 -33.02
N MET A 395 17.81 22.15 -32.90
CA MET A 395 18.71 22.72 -33.90
C MET A 395 19.40 21.62 -34.69
N LEU A 396 19.31 21.72 -36.01
CA LEU A 396 20.09 20.91 -36.91
C LEU A 396 21.33 21.70 -37.35
N ILE A 397 22.51 21.18 -37.03
CA ILE A 397 23.80 21.84 -37.24
C ILE A 397 24.56 21.06 -38.30
N THR A 398 24.63 21.59 -39.53
CA THR A 398 25.13 20.88 -40.71
C THR A 398 26.49 21.42 -41.15
N ASP A 399 27.48 20.52 -41.27
CA ASP A 399 28.77 20.82 -41.90
C ASP A 399 28.61 21.10 -43.40
N VAL A 400 29.17 22.22 -43.86
CA VAL A 400 29.26 22.63 -45.27
C VAL A 400 30.70 23.03 -45.63
N SER A 401 31.68 22.44 -44.96
CA SER A 401 33.11 22.59 -45.25
C SER A 401 33.52 21.92 -46.57
N GLY A 402 34.80 22.01 -46.93
CA GLY A 402 35.32 21.50 -48.20
C GLY A 402 35.33 19.97 -48.29
N SER A 403 35.49 19.27 -47.17
CA SER A 403 35.41 17.80 -47.11
C SER A 403 34.05 17.28 -47.51
N MET A 404 32.99 18.07 -47.30
CA MET A 404 31.63 17.74 -47.70
C MET A 404 31.43 17.63 -49.23
N ASP A 405 32.41 18.08 -50.04
CA ASP A 405 32.42 17.85 -51.50
C ASP A 405 32.90 16.44 -51.88
N TRP A 406 33.46 15.68 -50.95
CA TRP A 406 34.02 14.36 -51.21
C TRP A 406 32.96 13.25 -51.25
N LYS A 407 33.36 12.10 -51.78
CA LYS A 407 32.51 10.90 -51.82
C LYS A 407 32.32 10.25 -50.44
N MET A 408 31.22 9.52 -50.26
CA MET A 408 30.89 8.80 -49.02
C MET A 408 31.90 7.68 -48.69
N ILE A 409 32.32 6.90 -49.69
CA ILE A 409 33.20 5.73 -49.51
C ILE A 409 34.45 5.84 -50.40
N GLY A 410 35.63 5.73 -49.78
CA GLY A 410 36.94 5.66 -50.44
C GLY A 410 37.91 6.72 -49.94
N ALA A 411 38.97 7.02 -50.72
CA ALA A 411 39.97 8.00 -50.30
C ALA A 411 39.34 9.39 -50.07
N ASP A 412 39.60 9.96 -48.90
CA ASP A 412 39.44 11.40 -48.65
C ASP A 412 40.14 12.18 -49.78
N TYR A 413 39.64 13.35 -50.16
CA TYR A 413 40.08 14.19 -51.29
C TYR A 413 39.48 13.88 -52.69
N ASP A 414 38.75 12.79 -52.89
CA ASP A 414 38.05 12.54 -54.17
C ASP A 414 36.66 13.22 -54.19
N SER A 415 36.43 14.16 -55.12
CA SER A 415 35.11 14.79 -55.32
C SER A 415 34.01 13.76 -55.59
N GLY A 416 32.90 13.88 -54.87
CA GLY A 416 31.73 13.02 -55.02
C GLY A 416 30.77 13.48 -56.12
N THR A 417 29.99 12.53 -56.61
CA THR A 417 28.87 12.76 -57.52
C THR A 417 27.71 13.38 -56.75
N ARG A 418 27.28 14.57 -57.20
CA ARG A 418 26.13 15.28 -56.62
C ARG A 418 24.83 14.57 -56.99
N ARG A 419 24.01 14.20 -56.01
CA ARG A 419 22.76 13.47 -56.21
C ARG A 419 21.61 14.14 -55.46
N ASN A 420 20.40 13.93 -55.96
CA ASN A 420 19.16 14.35 -55.30
C ASN A 420 18.60 13.23 -54.42
N CYS A 421 17.69 13.57 -53.52
CA CYS A 421 17.08 12.61 -52.59
C CYS A 421 16.22 11.55 -53.26
N ASP A 422 15.73 11.80 -54.48
CA ASP A 422 14.96 10.86 -55.29
C ASP A 422 15.82 10.04 -56.27
N ASN A 423 17.15 10.23 -56.26
CA ASN A 423 18.06 9.49 -57.11
C ASN A 423 18.27 8.06 -56.57
N ALA A 424 18.01 7.04 -57.40
CA ALA A 424 18.16 5.63 -57.02
C ALA A 424 19.58 5.24 -56.58
N ASP A 425 20.58 5.98 -57.06
CA ASP A 425 22.01 5.74 -56.79
C ASP A 425 22.51 6.57 -55.58
N LEU A 426 21.61 7.17 -54.76
CA LEU A 426 22.01 7.99 -53.60
C LEU A 426 22.93 7.23 -52.62
N ASN A 427 22.74 5.91 -52.52
CA ASN A 427 23.52 5.04 -51.64
C ASN A 427 24.84 4.54 -52.28
N ASP A 428 25.16 4.96 -53.51
CA ASP A 428 26.40 4.56 -54.17
C ASP A 428 27.63 5.18 -53.48
N SER A 429 28.72 4.42 -53.49
CA SER A 429 30.02 4.81 -52.88
C SER A 429 30.59 6.15 -53.36
N ASP A 430 30.25 6.59 -54.57
CA ASP A 430 30.73 7.84 -55.15
C ASP A 430 29.82 9.05 -54.83
N THR A 431 28.70 8.87 -54.10
CA THR A 431 27.81 9.98 -53.73
C THR A 431 28.53 11.00 -52.88
N GLN A 432 28.33 12.28 -53.18
CA GLN A 432 28.84 13.38 -52.37
C GLN A 432 28.22 13.38 -50.96
N ARG A 433 29.04 13.54 -49.92
CA ARG A 433 28.59 13.58 -48.50
C ARG A 433 27.50 14.63 -48.26
N LEU A 434 27.67 15.84 -48.80
CA LEU A 434 26.64 16.89 -48.69
C LEU A 434 25.31 16.55 -49.37
N SER A 435 25.35 15.72 -50.42
CA SER A 435 24.10 15.27 -51.08
C SER A 435 23.29 14.38 -50.15
N VAL A 436 23.95 13.48 -49.41
CA VAL A 436 23.30 12.64 -48.39
C VAL A 436 22.79 13.50 -47.22
N ALA A 437 23.64 14.39 -46.72
CA ALA A 437 23.30 15.33 -45.65
C ALA A 437 22.00 16.11 -45.91
N LYS A 438 21.90 16.74 -47.09
CA LYS A 438 20.71 17.50 -47.48
C LYS A 438 19.42 16.66 -47.47
N CYS A 439 19.53 15.35 -47.68
CA CYS A 439 18.38 14.46 -47.70
C CYS A 439 17.98 14.04 -46.29
N LEU A 440 18.95 13.63 -45.47
CA LEU A 440 18.71 13.29 -44.06
C LEU A 440 18.23 14.50 -43.25
N ASP A 441 18.79 15.68 -43.50
CA ASP A 441 18.40 16.92 -42.83
C ASP A 441 16.93 17.30 -43.10
N LYS A 442 16.46 17.06 -44.33
CA LYS A 442 15.06 17.30 -44.71
C LYS A 442 14.12 16.30 -44.06
N GLN A 443 14.50 15.02 -44.10
CA GLN A 443 13.74 13.93 -43.47
C GLN A 443 13.63 14.17 -41.96
N PHE A 444 14.74 14.47 -41.29
CA PHE A 444 14.76 14.80 -39.86
C PHE A 444 13.87 15.98 -39.50
N ALA A 445 13.87 17.03 -40.33
CA ALA A 445 12.99 18.16 -40.12
C ALA A 445 11.50 17.79 -40.27
N GLU A 446 11.16 16.90 -41.20
CA GLU A 446 9.81 16.34 -41.29
C GLU A 446 9.46 15.53 -40.05
N ASP A 447 10.33 14.63 -39.62
CA ASP A 447 10.09 13.72 -38.49
C ASP A 447 9.92 14.49 -37.17
N VAL A 448 10.75 15.52 -36.93
CA VAL A 448 10.62 16.40 -35.75
C VAL A 448 9.31 17.22 -35.80
N LEU A 449 8.94 17.76 -36.95
CA LEU A 449 7.75 18.62 -37.12
C LEU A 449 6.43 17.86 -37.30
N ASN A 450 6.50 16.56 -37.60
CA ASN A 450 5.34 15.67 -37.58
C ASN A 450 4.73 15.54 -36.18
N ILE A 451 5.47 16.00 -35.16
CA ILE A 451 5.10 15.97 -33.76
C ILE A 451 4.65 17.36 -33.33
N SER A 452 3.38 17.47 -32.94
CA SER A 452 2.78 18.77 -32.60
C SER A 452 3.46 19.39 -31.39
N GLY A 453 3.86 20.65 -31.53
CA GLY A 453 4.48 21.46 -30.47
C GLY A 453 6.01 21.53 -30.51
N ASN A 454 6.66 20.71 -31.35
CA ASN A 454 8.08 20.87 -31.66
C ASN A 454 8.35 21.99 -32.66
N THR A 455 9.56 22.54 -32.62
CA THR A 455 10.09 23.43 -33.67
C THR A 455 11.50 23.02 -34.04
N ILE A 456 11.90 23.30 -35.28
CA ILE A 456 13.25 23.02 -35.76
C ILE A 456 13.90 24.27 -36.35
N GLY A 457 15.17 24.50 -36.02
CA GLY A 457 16.03 25.52 -36.61
C GLY A 457 17.21 24.90 -37.35
N LEU A 458 17.85 25.71 -38.19
CA LEU A 458 19.01 25.30 -38.98
C LEU A 458 20.21 26.18 -38.64
N VAL A 459 21.37 25.56 -38.56
CA VAL A 459 22.68 26.22 -38.59
C VAL A 459 23.53 25.44 -39.59
N SER A 460 24.21 26.14 -40.49
CA SER A 460 25.30 25.51 -41.24
C SER A 460 26.61 26.22 -40.97
N TYR A 461 27.70 25.46 -41.02
CA TYR A 461 29.02 25.95 -40.66
C TYR A 461 30.12 25.43 -41.59
N ALA A 462 31.18 26.22 -41.69
CA ALA A 462 32.44 25.83 -42.31
C ALA A 462 33.57 26.48 -41.52
N THR A 463 34.30 27.45 -42.07
CA THR A 463 35.33 28.21 -41.31
C THR A 463 34.71 29.11 -40.23
N SER A 464 33.42 29.42 -40.38
CA SER A 464 32.55 30.07 -39.41
C SER A 464 31.11 29.67 -39.70
N THR A 465 30.16 30.09 -38.87
CA THR A 465 28.72 29.98 -39.16
C THR A 465 28.38 30.69 -40.48
N VAL A 466 27.55 30.05 -41.31
CA VAL A 466 27.07 30.60 -42.58
C VAL A 466 25.73 31.29 -42.38
N THR A 467 25.76 32.62 -42.21
CA THR A 467 24.58 33.43 -41.86
C THR A 467 23.42 33.34 -42.87
N GLY A 468 23.71 33.07 -44.14
CA GLY A 468 22.68 32.93 -45.19
C GLY A 468 21.89 31.62 -45.12
N SER A 469 22.32 30.68 -44.28
CA SER A 469 21.76 29.33 -44.13
C SER A 469 21.41 29.02 -42.67
N THR A 470 21.27 30.06 -41.85
CA THR A 470 20.82 29.96 -40.45
C THR A 470 19.34 30.32 -40.36
N VAL A 471 18.54 29.47 -39.70
CA VAL A 471 17.09 29.65 -39.52
C VAL A 471 16.76 29.44 -38.05
N SER A 472 16.12 30.43 -37.43
CA SER A 472 15.62 30.29 -36.06
C SER A 472 14.52 29.21 -35.98
N PRO A 473 14.34 28.55 -34.82
CA PRO A 473 13.36 27.49 -34.66
C PRO A 473 11.97 27.86 -35.21
N THR A 474 11.44 27.02 -36.10
CA THR A 474 10.19 27.25 -36.82
C THR A 474 9.46 25.94 -37.11
N THR A 475 8.18 26.05 -37.47
CA THR A 475 7.37 24.94 -38.03
C THR A 475 7.24 25.02 -39.55
N ASN A 476 7.87 26.02 -40.19
CA ASN A 476 7.76 26.22 -41.63
C ASN A 476 8.72 25.31 -42.41
N LEU A 477 8.27 24.10 -42.73
CA LEU A 477 9.04 23.13 -43.50
C LEU A 477 9.47 23.66 -44.89
N THR A 478 8.66 24.52 -45.52
CA THR A 478 9.03 25.13 -46.81
C THR A 478 10.28 26.02 -46.69
N LEU A 479 10.39 26.78 -45.58
CA LEU A 479 11.56 27.61 -45.31
C LEU A 479 12.79 26.74 -45.07
N ILE A 480 12.67 25.70 -44.26
CA ILE A 480 13.73 24.71 -43.98
C ILE A 480 14.23 24.11 -45.30
N TYR A 481 13.32 23.61 -46.14
CA TYR A 481 13.64 22.97 -47.41
C TYR A 481 14.34 23.92 -48.37
N SER A 482 13.86 25.16 -48.47
CA SER A 482 14.48 26.17 -49.33
C SER A 482 15.88 26.58 -48.87
N THR A 483 16.16 26.47 -47.57
CA THR A 483 17.47 26.83 -46.98
C THR A 483 18.49 25.71 -47.16
N VAL A 484 18.10 24.46 -46.89
CA VAL A 484 18.94 23.26 -47.11
C VAL A 484 19.26 23.09 -48.61
N GLY A 485 18.27 23.30 -49.48
CA GLY A 485 18.39 23.24 -50.93
C GLY A 485 17.20 22.59 -51.61
N THR A 486 16.97 22.86 -52.90
CA THR A 486 15.84 22.30 -53.66
C THR A 486 16.16 20.91 -54.24
N ALA A 487 15.31 20.37 -55.10
CA ALA A 487 15.60 19.17 -55.90
C ALA A 487 16.69 19.37 -56.97
N ASP A 488 17.44 20.48 -56.90
CA ASP A 488 18.67 20.70 -57.64
C ASP A 488 19.81 20.57 -56.62
N PRO A 489 20.76 19.63 -56.80
CA PRO A 489 21.79 19.40 -55.80
C PRO A 489 22.78 20.58 -55.73
N GLN A 490 22.72 21.54 -56.67
CA GLN A 490 23.54 22.74 -56.73
C GLN A 490 22.97 23.94 -55.97
N VAL A 491 21.76 23.88 -55.43
CA VAL A 491 21.09 24.98 -54.71
C VAL A 491 21.06 24.71 -53.20
N GLY A 492 21.12 25.77 -52.37
CA GLY A 492 21.10 25.69 -50.90
C GLY A 492 22.50 25.54 -50.32
N TYR A 493 22.71 24.55 -49.45
CA TYR A 493 24.02 24.27 -48.87
C TYR A 493 25.07 23.98 -49.95
N THR A 494 26.26 24.56 -49.80
CA THR A 494 27.39 24.39 -50.72
C THR A 494 28.68 24.17 -49.94
N PRO A 495 29.52 23.21 -50.32
CA PRO A 495 30.77 22.94 -49.63
C PRO A 495 31.75 24.12 -49.82
N THR A 496 32.51 24.45 -48.77
CA THR A 496 33.43 25.59 -48.76
C THR A 496 34.84 25.20 -48.31
N THR A 497 35.43 25.84 -47.29
CA THR A 497 36.84 25.67 -46.90
C THR A 497 36.98 24.86 -45.61
N SER A 498 37.58 25.42 -44.57
CA SER A 498 37.85 24.78 -43.27
C SER A 498 36.60 24.40 -42.49
N THR A 499 36.76 23.64 -41.40
CA THR A 499 35.70 23.06 -40.56
C THR A 499 35.82 23.58 -39.12
N CYS A 500 34.80 24.31 -38.65
CA CYS A 500 34.68 24.89 -37.30
C CYS A 500 33.43 24.34 -36.61
N ILE A 501 33.52 23.16 -36.00
CA ILE A 501 32.38 22.48 -35.37
C ILE A 501 31.84 23.30 -34.19
N CYS A 502 32.72 23.84 -33.35
CA CYS A 502 32.37 24.72 -32.23
C CYS A 502 31.59 25.98 -32.69
N CYS A 503 31.89 26.54 -33.87
CA CYS A 503 31.10 27.65 -34.44
C CYS A 503 29.64 27.26 -34.70
N GLY A 504 29.42 26.02 -35.16
CA GLY A 504 28.09 25.45 -35.35
C GLY A 504 27.34 25.28 -34.04
N ILE A 505 27.99 24.66 -33.04
CA ILE A 505 27.42 24.40 -31.70
C ILE A 505 27.07 25.70 -30.98
N ASN A 506 28.00 26.66 -30.90
CA ASN A 506 27.77 27.95 -30.26
C ASN A 506 26.61 28.71 -30.93
N SER A 507 26.56 28.72 -32.27
CA SER A 507 25.46 29.35 -32.99
C SER A 507 24.12 28.62 -32.78
N GLY A 508 24.11 27.30 -32.68
CA GLY A 508 22.91 26.50 -32.39
C GLY A 508 22.36 26.82 -31.00
N ARG A 509 23.24 26.77 -29.99
CA ARG A 509 22.94 27.18 -28.61
C ARG A 509 22.34 28.58 -28.58
N ASP A 510 22.98 29.55 -29.23
CA ASP A 510 22.53 30.95 -29.26
C ASP A 510 21.13 31.12 -29.86
N GLN A 511 20.77 30.30 -30.87
CA GLN A 511 19.40 30.30 -31.42
C GLN A 511 18.37 29.73 -30.42
N LEU A 512 18.70 28.64 -29.72
CA LEU A 512 17.79 28.00 -28.75
C LEU A 512 17.55 28.90 -27.52
N VAL A 513 18.59 29.59 -27.05
CA VAL A 513 18.53 30.40 -25.84
C VAL A 513 18.11 31.85 -26.12
N ALA A 514 17.80 32.19 -27.37
CA ALA A 514 17.34 33.52 -27.74
C ALA A 514 16.08 33.91 -26.94
N GLY A 515 16.19 34.98 -26.15
CA GLY A 515 15.10 35.46 -25.28
C GLY A 515 14.93 34.68 -23.97
N ALA A 516 15.71 33.63 -23.74
CA ALA A 516 15.77 32.93 -22.47
C ALA A 516 16.70 33.64 -21.47
N SER A 517 16.39 33.51 -20.19
CA SER A 517 17.20 33.96 -19.07
C SER A 517 17.31 32.82 -18.05
N ARG A 518 18.52 32.56 -17.57
CA ARG A 518 18.80 31.57 -16.54
C ARG A 518 18.93 32.21 -15.16
N THR A 519 18.51 31.49 -14.13
CA THR A 519 18.65 31.85 -12.72
C THR A 519 19.24 30.65 -11.98
N THR A 520 20.42 30.80 -11.36
CA THR A 520 20.96 29.77 -10.48
C THR A 520 20.14 29.73 -9.19
N LEU A 521 19.42 28.62 -8.97
CA LEU A 521 18.57 28.40 -7.82
C LEU A 521 19.35 27.78 -6.67
N ILE A 522 20.25 26.85 -6.99
CA ILE A 522 21.26 26.29 -6.08
C ILE A 522 22.60 26.35 -6.81
N ALA A 523 23.59 27.01 -6.21
CA ALA A 523 24.93 27.17 -6.80
C ALA A 523 25.83 25.97 -6.45
N THR A 524 26.87 25.74 -7.25
CA THR A 524 27.90 24.75 -6.94
C THR A 524 28.58 25.09 -5.60
N GLY A 525 28.98 24.08 -4.82
CA GLY A 525 29.58 24.31 -3.51
C GLY A 525 28.64 24.92 -2.46
N SER A 526 27.32 24.87 -2.68
CA SER A 526 26.32 25.35 -1.72
C SER A 526 26.38 24.57 -0.41
N SER A 527 25.86 25.17 0.67
CA SER A 527 25.71 24.44 1.93
C SER A 527 24.41 23.64 1.97
N TRP A 528 24.51 22.35 2.24
CA TRP A 528 23.43 21.36 2.34
C TRP A 528 23.24 20.90 3.79
N LEU A 529 21.99 20.63 4.16
CA LEU A 529 21.68 19.87 5.36
C LEU A 529 21.84 18.38 5.05
N TYR A 530 22.32 17.60 6.01
CA TYR A 530 22.55 16.17 5.83
C TYR A 530 22.28 15.38 7.12
N GLU A 531 21.89 14.11 6.98
CA GLU A 531 21.66 13.21 8.13
C GLU A 531 22.91 12.39 8.48
N THR A 532 23.15 12.13 9.77
CA THR A 532 24.36 11.44 10.27
C THR A 532 24.10 10.05 10.85
N ASN A 533 22.84 9.67 11.08
CA ASN A 533 22.47 8.41 11.75
C ASN A 533 21.80 7.36 10.83
N SER A 534 21.74 7.61 9.51
CA SER A 534 20.87 6.87 8.58
C SER A 534 21.60 5.99 7.56
N PHE A 535 22.74 5.40 7.94
CA PHE A 535 23.42 4.37 7.13
C PHE A 535 22.63 3.05 7.03
N GLN A 536 21.49 2.93 7.74
CA GLN A 536 20.61 1.75 7.80
C GLN A 536 19.29 1.90 7.02
N GLY A 537 19.06 3.03 6.33
CA GLY A 537 17.84 3.30 5.54
C GLY A 537 17.31 4.73 5.67
N ALA A 538 16.18 5.02 4.99
CA ALA A 538 15.60 6.36 4.91
C ALA A 538 15.28 6.96 6.30
N PRO A 539 15.45 8.28 6.49
CA PRO A 539 15.05 8.96 7.71
C PRO A 539 13.57 8.71 8.02
N ALA A 540 13.25 8.50 9.29
CA ALA A 540 11.86 8.36 9.73
C ALA A 540 11.09 9.66 9.46
N ASN A 541 9.78 9.52 9.21
CA ASN A 541 8.87 10.66 9.13
C ASN A 541 8.93 11.49 10.43
N ASP A 542 8.70 12.78 10.31
CA ASP A 542 8.71 13.68 11.47
C ASP A 542 7.46 13.50 12.35
N THR A 543 7.29 14.37 13.36
CA THR A 543 6.18 14.27 14.32
C THR A 543 4.81 14.52 13.70
N GLU A 544 4.76 15.15 12.53
CA GLU A 544 3.59 15.50 11.74
C GLU A 544 3.28 14.41 10.70
N GLY A 545 4.22 13.50 10.48
CA GLY A 545 4.10 12.36 9.56
C GLY A 545 4.63 12.67 8.15
N ASP A 546 5.28 13.81 7.96
CA ASP A 546 5.84 14.22 6.68
C ASP A 546 7.10 13.41 6.37
N ALA A 547 7.32 13.09 5.10
CA ALA A 547 8.51 12.36 4.67
C ALA A 547 9.69 13.32 4.44
N TRP A 548 10.92 12.86 4.66
CA TRP A 548 12.14 13.71 4.58
C TRP A 548 12.33 14.46 3.25
N TYR A 549 11.76 13.96 2.15
CA TYR A 549 11.82 14.61 0.84
C TYR A 549 10.72 15.65 0.59
N GLU A 550 9.71 15.72 1.46
CA GLU A 550 8.63 16.70 1.41
C GLU A 550 9.12 18.03 1.97
N ILE A 551 8.46 19.12 1.62
CA ILE A 551 8.90 20.46 2.03
C ILE A 551 8.60 20.81 3.49
N ASP A 552 7.55 20.21 4.04
CA ASP A 552 7.09 20.53 5.39
C ASP A 552 7.82 19.72 6.48
N TYR A 553 8.66 18.74 6.09
CA TYR A 553 9.48 17.95 7.01
C TYR A 553 10.44 18.81 7.85
N ASP A 554 10.41 18.59 9.17
CA ASP A 554 11.31 19.25 10.14
C ASP A 554 12.74 18.69 10.10
N ASP A 555 13.64 19.38 9.39
CA ASP A 555 15.09 19.11 9.39
C ASP A 555 15.90 20.04 10.31
N SER A 556 15.26 20.71 11.27
CA SER A 556 15.95 21.66 12.15
C SER A 556 17.08 21.03 12.99
N ALA A 557 17.06 19.71 13.14
CA ALA A 557 18.08 18.93 13.82
C ALA A 557 19.26 18.50 12.92
N TRP A 558 19.14 18.60 11.59
CA TRP A 558 20.16 18.12 10.66
C TRP A 558 21.38 19.05 10.65
N PRO A 559 22.61 18.52 10.72
CA PRO A 559 23.82 19.32 10.52
C PRO A 559 23.91 19.86 9.09
N GLY A 560 24.65 20.96 8.93
CA GLY A 560 24.88 21.61 7.63
C GLY A 560 26.36 21.63 7.24
N GLY A 561 26.65 21.43 5.96
CA GLY A 561 28.01 21.35 5.40
C GLY A 561 28.10 21.95 4.00
N SER A 562 29.28 22.37 3.56
CA SER A 562 29.50 22.87 2.19
C SER A 562 29.84 21.75 1.22
N ALA A 563 29.18 21.71 0.07
CA ALA A 563 29.58 20.82 -1.02
C ALA A 563 30.96 21.22 -1.56
N VAL A 564 31.80 20.31 -2.08
CA VAL A 564 31.63 18.85 -2.23
C VAL A 564 31.55 18.15 -0.88
N LEU A 565 30.43 17.47 -0.56
CA LEU A 565 30.25 16.70 0.67
C LEU A 565 30.62 15.24 0.40
N GLY A 566 31.24 14.56 1.36
CA GLY A 566 31.60 13.16 1.12
C GLY A 566 32.65 12.58 2.05
N HIS A 567 33.27 11.49 1.61
CA HIS A 567 34.43 10.86 2.23
C HIS A 567 35.65 10.91 1.30
N TYR A 568 36.79 11.39 1.80
CA TYR A 568 38.02 11.45 1.01
C TYR A 568 38.78 10.13 0.95
N VAL A 569 39.04 9.65 -0.27
CA VAL A 569 40.04 8.60 -0.54
C VAL A 569 41.13 9.13 -1.48
N SER A 570 42.38 8.77 -1.20
CA SER A 570 43.57 9.25 -1.92
C SER A 570 43.47 8.99 -3.43
N GLY A 571 43.49 10.06 -4.23
CA GLY A 571 43.43 10.01 -5.70
C GLY A 571 42.15 10.56 -6.33
N SER A 572 41.20 11.05 -5.53
CA SER A 572 39.89 11.56 -5.97
C SER A 572 39.73 13.08 -5.79
N VAL A 573 38.64 13.66 -6.33
CA VAL A 573 38.28 15.09 -6.17
C VAL A 573 38.22 15.44 -4.67
N ALA A 574 38.84 16.55 -4.26
CA ALA A 574 38.91 16.93 -2.85
C ALA A 574 37.50 17.23 -2.29
N VAL A 575 37.08 16.51 -1.25
CA VAL A 575 35.86 16.83 -0.50
C VAL A 575 36.09 18.08 0.36
N THR A 576 35.09 18.95 0.40
CA THR A 576 35.11 20.20 1.19
C THR A 576 34.59 19.97 2.61
N THR A 577 33.57 19.11 2.76
CA THR A 577 33.03 18.71 4.06
C THR A 577 33.08 17.19 4.19
N GLU A 578 33.87 16.71 5.15
CA GLU A 578 33.90 15.30 5.57
C GLU A 578 32.67 14.98 6.42
N LEU A 579 31.91 13.96 6.02
CA LEU A 579 30.65 13.58 6.68
C LEU A 579 30.88 12.72 7.94
N SER A 580 32.08 12.16 8.17
CA SER A 580 32.45 11.49 9.43
C SER A 580 33.97 11.49 9.70
N THR A 581 34.37 11.49 10.98
CA THR A 581 35.77 11.25 11.42
C THR A 581 35.94 9.91 12.13
N SER A 582 34.89 9.09 12.14
CA SER A 582 34.80 7.80 12.82
C SER A 582 34.76 6.71 11.77
N ASN A 583 35.83 5.91 11.74
CA ASN A 583 36.04 4.74 10.88
C ASN A 583 34.75 4.07 10.38
N ILE A 584 34.72 3.80 9.07
CA ILE A 584 33.84 2.88 8.31
C ILE A 584 33.93 1.41 8.82
N THR A 585 34.38 1.19 10.05
CA THR A 585 34.50 -0.12 10.71
C THR A 585 33.24 -0.52 11.48
N ALA A 586 32.12 0.19 11.31
CA ALA A 586 30.83 -0.18 11.92
C ALA A 586 29.99 -1.14 11.06
N ASP A 587 30.31 -1.26 9.77
CA ASP A 587 29.51 -2.03 8.80
C ASP A 587 30.10 -3.42 8.49
N GLN A 588 31.05 -3.86 9.33
CA GLN A 588 31.70 -5.16 9.24
C GLN A 588 31.89 -5.72 10.63
N GLU A 589 31.24 -6.85 10.91
CA GLU A 589 31.51 -7.63 12.10
C GLU A 589 32.19 -8.93 11.73
N TYR A 590 33.21 -9.26 12.52
CA TYR A 590 33.85 -10.57 12.48
C TYR A 590 33.23 -11.43 13.57
N VAL A 591 32.75 -12.60 13.19
CA VAL A 591 32.05 -13.46 14.12
C VAL A 591 33.06 -14.09 15.08
N ASN A 592 32.76 -14.03 16.38
CA ASN A 592 33.56 -14.69 17.39
C ASN A 592 33.38 -16.22 17.28
N LEU A 593 34.49 -16.95 17.29
CA LEU A 593 34.52 -18.42 17.25
C LEU A 593 34.68 -18.97 18.69
N TRP A 594 33.81 -19.90 19.12
CA TRP A 594 33.68 -20.37 20.52
C TRP A 594 33.80 -21.90 20.70
N GLU A 595 33.90 -22.37 21.95
CA GLU A 595 33.86 -23.79 22.37
C GLU A 595 32.47 -24.25 22.88
N HIS A 596 32.20 -25.56 22.76
CA HIS A 596 31.04 -26.20 23.35
C HIS A 596 31.19 -26.45 24.86
N SER A 597 30.12 -26.20 25.63
CA SER A 597 30.15 -26.12 27.10
C SER A 597 30.41 -27.44 27.88
N SER A 598 30.55 -28.59 27.21
CA SER A 598 30.72 -29.91 27.86
C SER A 598 32.15 -30.47 27.86
N ASP A 599 33.13 -29.79 27.25
CA ASP A 599 34.48 -30.34 27.05
C ASP A 599 35.49 -29.81 28.08
N VAL A 600 36.33 -30.70 28.63
CA VAL A 600 37.30 -30.33 29.68
C VAL A 600 38.65 -31.05 29.52
N ALA A 601 39.54 -30.47 28.71
CA ALA A 601 41.00 -30.55 28.85
C ALA A 601 41.71 -29.51 27.95
N GLY A 602 41.82 -28.25 28.41
CA GLY A 602 42.29 -27.13 27.60
C GLY A 602 43.82 -26.95 27.40
N ALA A 603 44.18 -26.18 26.38
CA ALA A 603 45.48 -25.57 26.05
C ALA A 603 45.27 -24.28 25.21
N PRO A 604 46.26 -23.36 25.05
CA PRO A 604 46.00 -21.96 24.66
C PRO A 604 46.09 -21.63 23.16
N ASN A 605 45.10 -20.85 22.70
CA ASN A 605 44.94 -20.13 21.41
C ASN A 605 45.96 -19.02 21.12
N ASP A 606 46.21 -18.74 19.82
CA ASP A 606 46.18 -17.40 19.16
C ASP A 606 46.59 -17.51 17.66
N PHE A 607 45.67 -17.32 16.70
CA PHE A 607 45.99 -17.10 15.27
C PHE A 607 46.35 -15.63 14.97
N THR A 608 46.58 -14.88 16.05
CA THR A 608 47.11 -13.53 16.19
C THR A 608 46.20 -12.41 15.72
N SER A 609 45.32 -12.04 16.64
CA SER A 609 44.71 -10.72 16.81
C SER A 609 43.43 -10.40 16.01
N SER A 610 42.39 -9.84 16.63
CA SER A 610 42.35 -9.26 17.98
C SER A 610 41.18 -9.83 18.80
N ILE A 611 41.47 -10.94 19.49
CA ILE A 611 40.70 -11.58 20.57
C ILE A 611 39.66 -12.61 20.08
N ILE A 612 40.10 -13.87 19.96
CA ILE A 612 39.24 -15.06 19.89
C ILE A 612 39.47 -15.92 21.14
N ASN A 613 38.39 -16.40 21.75
CA ASN A 613 38.38 -17.33 22.89
C ASN A 613 37.80 -18.69 22.43
N SER A 614 38.62 -19.50 21.76
CA SER A 614 38.34 -20.90 21.44
C SER A 614 39.38 -21.81 22.13
N THR A 615 39.03 -23.06 22.40
CA THR A 615 39.98 -24.15 22.65
C THR A 615 39.41 -25.37 21.89
N ALA A 616 40.24 -26.24 21.34
CA ALA A 616 39.80 -27.23 20.36
C ALA A 616 39.71 -28.62 20.98
N ASN A 617 38.61 -29.37 20.76
CA ASN A 617 38.62 -30.83 20.47
C ASN A 617 37.26 -31.36 19.92
N THR A 618 37.34 -32.53 19.28
CA THR A 618 36.40 -33.37 18.52
C THR A 618 35.26 -34.02 19.33
N PHE A 619 34.23 -34.52 18.61
CA PHE A 619 32.92 -35.09 18.98
C PHE A 619 31.73 -34.12 18.93
N GLY A 620 30.78 -34.39 18.01
CA GLY A 620 29.62 -33.58 17.69
C GLY A 620 28.60 -33.34 18.82
N ILE A 621 27.53 -32.61 18.46
CA ILE A 621 26.53 -31.94 19.33
C ILE A 621 25.92 -32.78 20.47
N SER A 622 26.04 -34.11 20.45
CA SER A 622 25.50 -35.04 21.45
C SER A 622 26.53 -35.83 22.25
N GLY A 623 27.84 -35.60 22.05
CA GLY A 623 28.91 -36.36 22.71
C GLY A 623 28.84 -37.87 22.43
N SER A 624 28.24 -38.23 21.29
CA SER A 624 28.17 -39.58 20.73
C SER A 624 28.75 -39.55 19.32
N ASP A 625 29.21 -40.70 18.82
CA ASP A 625 29.59 -40.97 17.42
C ASP A 625 28.75 -40.12 16.43
N ASP A 626 29.42 -39.16 15.79
CA ASP A 626 28.83 -38.19 14.84
C ASP A 626 29.12 -38.56 13.38
N GLY A 627 29.76 -39.72 13.17
CA GLY A 627 30.11 -40.24 11.85
C GLY A 627 31.27 -39.54 11.17
N TRP A 628 32.09 -38.75 11.88
CA TRP A 628 33.23 -38.03 11.28
C TRP A 628 34.59 -38.64 11.64
N ASP A 629 34.66 -39.40 12.73
CA ASP A 629 35.88 -40.06 13.20
C ASP A 629 35.70 -41.56 13.45
N TRP A 630 34.47 -42.11 13.33
CA TRP A 630 34.26 -43.54 13.54
C TRP A 630 32.98 -44.12 12.91
N ALA A 631 32.97 -44.32 11.59
CA ALA A 631 31.98 -45.23 10.99
C ALA A 631 32.63 -46.20 10.02
N GLY A 632 32.26 -47.49 10.18
CA GLY A 632 32.60 -48.48 9.19
C GLY A 632 31.77 -48.32 7.92
N GLY A 633 32.12 -47.39 7.02
CA GLY A 633 31.48 -47.18 5.72
C GLY A 633 32.16 -46.07 4.90
N SER A 634 31.78 -45.92 3.63
CA SER A 634 32.24 -44.85 2.74
C SER A 634 31.47 -43.55 3.01
N ASP A 635 31.79 -42.85 4.10
CA ASP A 635 31.34 -41.48 4.33
C ASP A 635 32.28 -40.45 3.65
N ALA A 636 31.85 -39.18 3.63
CA ALA A 636 32.46 -38.07 2.90
C ALA A 636 33.92 -37.76 3.29
N PHE A 637 34.36 -38.20 4.47
CA PHE A 637 35.74 -38.02 4.95
C PHE A 637 36.51 -39.35 4.94
N GLY A 638 35.87 -40.52 5.03
CA GLY A 638 36.48 -41.84 4.84
C GLY A 638 36.64 -42.67 6.13
N TYR A 639 36.97 -43.96 5.96
CA TYR A 639 37.11 -44.97 7.04
C TYR A 639 38.24 -44.62 8.03
N ASP A 640 38.05 -44.88 9.32
CA ASP A 640 39.06 -44.64 10.37
C ASP A 640 40.03 -45.82 10.55
N ASP A 641 41.32 -45.49 10.70
CA ASP A 641 42.27 -46.30 11.48
C ASP A 641 43.21 -45.38 12.29
N THR A 642 42.63 -44.62 13.22
CA THR A 642 43.22 -43.69 14.19
C THR A 642 44.12 -42.62 13.56
N VAL A 643 43.63 -41.43 13.24
CA VAL A 643 44.50 -40.25 13.01
C VAL A 643 44.85 -39.62 14.37
N ASP A 644 46.14 -39.34 14.65
CA ASP A 644 46.52 -38.68 15.92
C ASP A 644 46.33 -37.18 15.79
N TYR A 645 45.68 -36.62 16.79
CA TYR A 645 45.38 -35.22 16.87
C TYR A 645 46.52 -34.53 17.60
N ASN A 646 47.39 -33.83 16.86
CA ASN A 646 48.42 -32.99 17.48
C ASN A 646 47.85 -31.65 18.00
N GLY A 647 46.58 -31.35 17.72
CA GLY A 647 45.90 -30.12 18.09
C GLY A 647 46.45 -28.88 17.39
N ALA A 648 46.18 -27.71 18.00
CA ALA A 648 46.78 -26.46 17.56
C ALA A 648 48.26 -26.43 17.97
N SER A 649 49.16 -26.62 17.02
CA SER A 649 50.62 -26.46 17.18
C SER A 649 51.06 -25.26 16.36
N GLY A 650 52.04 -24.48 16.79
CA GLY A 650 52.62 -23.39 15.98
C GLY A 650 51.68 -22.24 15.52
N GLY A 651 50.41 -22.22 15.91
CA GLY A 651 49.41 -21.29 15.38
C GLY A 651 48.71 -21.80 14.12
N HIS A 652 48.53 -23.12 13.94
CA HIS A 652 47.69 -23.74 12.89
C HIS A 652 46.91 -24.94 13.48
N LEU A 653 45.78 -25.32 12.90
CA LEU A 653 45.08 -26.58 13.23
C LEU A 653 45.77 -27.77 12.54
N ASN A 654 46.37 -28.64 13.35
CA ASN A 654 47.09 -29.89 13.05
C ASN A 654 46.25 -31.14 12.69
N LEU A 655 46.24 -31.67 11.46
CA LEU A 655 45.85 -33.07 11.19
C LEU A 655 47.08 -33.93 10.81
N ASP A 656 47.40 -34.94 11.63
CA ASP A 656 48.61 -35.78 11.48
C ASP A 656 48.28 -37.20 10.99
N PHE A 657 48.59 -37.46 9.71
CA PHE A 657 48.38 -38.76 9.08
C PHE A 657 49.53 -39.76 9.30
N ARG A 658 50.52 -39.46 10.15
CA ARG A 658 51.74 -40.27 10.35
C ARG A 658 51.62 -41.39 11.39
N THR A 659 50.99 -41.13 12.53
CA THR A 659 51.00 -42.07 13.67
C THR A 659 49.61 -42.39 14.17
N GLY A 660 49.03 -43.49 13.70
CA GLY A 660 47.71 -43.89 14.17
C GLY A 660 47.69 -44.84 15.36
N GLY A 661 47.19 -44.32 16.49
CA GLY A 661 46.77 -45.10 17.66
C GLY A 661 47.86 -45.96 18.31
N SER A 662 47.48 -46.69 19.37
CA SER A 662 48.42 -47.47 20.20
C SER A 662 49.15 -48.64 19.49
N ASN A 663 48.96 -48.83 18.19
CA ASN A 663 49.52 -49.93 17.41
C ASN A 663 50.40 -49.53 16.21
N ASN A 664 50.78 -48.25 16.04
CA ASN A 664 51.64 -47.81 14.93
C ASN A 664 51.02 -48.16 13.55
N ASN A 665 49.76 -47.79 13.33
CA ASN A 665 49.11 -47.98 12.04
C ASN A 665 49.65 -46.95 11.04
N ALA A 666 50.17 -47.43 9.91
CA ALA A 666 50.44 -46.62 8.72
C ALA A 666 49.17 -46.64 7.85
N CYS A 667 48.84 -45.55 7.15
CA CYS A 667 47.71 -45.40 6.20
C CYS A 667 47.77 -46.35 4.98
N SER A 668 48.43 -47.50 5.11
CA SER A 668 48.76 -48.43 4.04
C SER A 668 47.55 -49.28 3.64
N GLY A 669 46.97 -48.94 2.49
CA GLY A 669 45.83 -49.67 1.92
C GLY A 669 44.48 -49.33 2.57
N TYR A 670 44.40 -48.21 3.29
CA TYR A 670 43.18 -47.69 3.94
C TYR A 670 43.04 -46.18 3.68
N ASP A 671 41.81 -45.68 3.67
CA ASP A 671 41.54 -44.24 3.73
C ASP A 671 41.87 -43.77 5.17
N CYS A 672 42.54 -42.63 5.33
CA CYS A 672 42.80 -41.99 6.62
C CYS A 672 42.16 -40.59 6.59
N SER A 673 41.43 -40.22 7.64
CA SER A 673 40.64 -38.98 7.63
C SER A 673 40.59 -38.32 8.99
N GLY A 674 40.43 -36.99 9.01
CA GLY A 674 40.29 -36.23 10.25
C GLY A 674 39.66 -34.86 10.01
N ALA A 675 38.93 -34.35 11.01
CA ALA A 675 38.24 -33.07 10.93
C ALA A 675 38.17 -32.34 12.29
N TYR A 676 37.97 -31.02 12.22
CA TYR A 676 37.80 -30.09 13.34
C TYR A 676 36.47 -29.35 13.22
N GLY A 677 35.69 -29.32 14.31
CA GLY A 677 34.50 -28.47 14.43
C GLY A 677 34.79 -27.16 15.16
N ILE A 678 34.21 -26.06 14.70
CA ILE A 678 34.32 -24.70 15.27
C ILE A 678 32.90 -24.15 15.43
N GLU A 679 32.49 -23.81 16.66
CA GLU A 679 31.19 -23.15 16.89
C GLU A 679 31.27 -21.66 16.52
N VAL A 680 30.27 -21.18 15.79
CA VAL A 680 30.16 -19.82 15.27
C VAL A 680 28.84 -19.22 15.74
N ASN A 681 28.90 -18.18 16.58
CA ASN A 681 27.68 -17.57 17.14
C ASN A 681 27.25 -16.32 16.37
N ILE A 682 26.14 -16.40 15.64
CA ILE A 682 25.57 -15.29 14.88
C ILE A 682 24.57 -14.53 15.76
N THR A 683 24.84 -13.24 16.02
CA THR A 683 23.96 -12.37 16.82
C THR A 683 22.79 -11.82 16.00
N SER A 684 21.76 -11.30 16.67
CA SER A 684 20.66 -10.60 15.98
C SER A 684 21.11 -9.30 15.30
N GLU A 685 22.19 -8.68 15.77
CA GLU A 685 22.80 -7.50 15.16
C GLU A 685 23.51 -7.87 13.85
N MET A 686 24.31 -8.94 13.85
CA MET A 686 24.92 -9.48 12.63
C MET A 686 23.87 -9.92 11.59
N LEU A 687 22.77 -10.53 12.03
CA LEU A 687 21.66 -10.91 11.14
C LEU A 687 20.99 -9.69 10.48
N SER A 688 20.95 -8.55 11.18
CA SER A 688 20.37 -7.33 10.63
C SER A 688 21.17 -6.78 9.44
N PHE A 689 22.49 -7.00 9.41
CA PHE A 689 23.32 -6.66 8.25
C PHE A 689 23.00 -7.51 7.03
N LEU A 690 22.68 -8.80 7.21
CA LEU A 690 22.28 -9.71 6.11
C LEU A 690 20.89 -9.41 5.54
N ALA A 691 20.02 -8.72 6.28
CA ALA A 691 18.66 -8.39 5.84
C ALA A 691 18.61 -7.27 4.77
N VAL A 692 19.69 -6.50 4.61
CA VAL A 692 19.76 -5.30 3.74
C VAL A 692 20.89 -5.46 2.72
N ASN A 693 20.81 -6.44 1.82
CA ASN A 693 21.84 -6.75 0.81
C ASN A 693 23.26 -7.01 1.38
N GLY A 694 23.36 -7.40 2.65
CA GLY A 694 24.62 -7.79 3.26
C GLY A 694 25.12 -9.16 2.82
N SER A 695 26.39 -9.44 3.09
CA SER A 695 27.07 -10.70 2.75
C SER A 695 27.77 -11.31 3.95
N ALA A 696 27.76 -12.64 4.05
CA ALA A 696 28.55 -13.42 5.01
C ALA A 696 29.62 -14.25 4.27
N MET A 697 30.87 -13.79 4.30
CA MET A 697 32.00 -14.44 3.62
C MET A 697 32.87 -15.19 4.62
N LEU A 698 33.02 -16.50 4.43
CA LEU A 698 33.96 -17.35 5.15
C LEU A 698 35.29 -17.42 4.38
N SER A 699 36.41 -17.22 5.08
CA SER A 699 37.74 -17.48 4.55
C SER A 699 38.58 -18.32 5.51
N PHE A 700 39.47 -19.14 4.95
CA PHE A 700 40.52 -19.84 5.71
C PHE A 700 41.65 -20.29 4.78
N ASP A 701 42.85 -20.39 5.33
CA ASP A 701 44.01 -20.95 4.65
C ASP A 701 44.14 -22.44 4.96
N TYR A 702 44.61 -23.21 3.98
CA TYR A 702 44.92 -24.63 4.13
C TYR A 702 46.29 -24.96 3.52
N GLU A 703 46.98 -25.95 4.08
CA GLU A 703 48.29 -26.41 3.61
C GLU A 703 48.41 -27.94 3.77
N TRP A 704 49.10 -28.57 2.83
CA TRP A 704 49.51 -29.98 2.84
C TRP A 704 51.03 -30.09 2.82
N ASP A 705 51.55 -30.85 3.78
CA ASP A 705 52.98 -31.17 3.94
C ASP A 705 53.17 -32.70 3.94
N GLY A 706 53.45 -33.25 2.76
CA GLY A 706 53.70 -34.67 2.55
C GLY A 706 55.11 -35.08 3.01
N ASN A 707 55.29 -36.35 3.39
CA ASN A 707 56.62 -36.84 3.76
C ASN A 707 57.57 -36.95 2.53
N ASP A 708 58.89 -37.02 2.77
CA ASP A 708 59.91 -37.14 1.71
C ASP A 708 59.87 -38.49 0.92
N ASN A 709 58.88 -39.36 1.16
CA ASN A 709 58.75 -40.64 0.48
C ASN A 709 57.70 -40.50 -0.64
N PRO A 710 58.05 -40.73 -1.91
CA PRO A 710 57.14 -40.44 -3.01
C PRO A 710 55.91 -41.35 -2.96
N PHE A 711 54.73 -40.73 -2.92
CA PHE A 711 53.42 -41.31 -3.11
C PHE A 711 53.31 -41.95 -4.50
N GLU A 712 52.39 -42.89 -4.64
CA GLU A 712 52.08 -43.47 -5.93
C GLU A 712 51.07 -42.62 -6.70
N SER A 713 51.10 -42.73 -8.03
CA SER A 713 50.25 -41.92 -8.92
C SER A 713 48.73 -42.13 -8.79
N ASN A 714 48.29 -43.02 -7.88
CA ASN A 714 46.87 -43.26 -7.58
C ASN A 714 46.53 -42.89 -6.12
N ASP A 715 47.49 -42.33 -5.38
CA ASP A 715 47.28 -41.81 -4.04
C ASP A 715 46.68 -40.41 -4.15
N GLU A 716 45.79 -40.10 -3.21
CA GLU A 716 44.88 -38.97 -3.31
C GLU A 716 44.81 -38.28 -1.93
N VAL A 717 44.84 -36.94 -1.93
CA VAL A 717 44.55 -36.14 -0.72
C VAL A 717 43.47 -35.11 -1.02
N TRP A 718 42.54 -34.96 -0.07
CA TRP A 718 41.41 -34.03 -0.15
C TRP A 718 41.37 -33.11 1.07
N ILE A 719 41.05 -31.85 0.82
CA ILE A 719 40.70 -30.84 1.81
C ILE A 719 39.21 -30.59 1.69
N LYS A 720 38.44 -30.79 2.77
CA LYS A 720 36.98 -30.60 2.75
C LYS A 720 36.52 -29.70 3.90
N ALA A 721 35.38 -29.04 3.70
CA ALA A 721 34.75 -28.22 4.73
C ALA A 721 33.22 -28.37 4.71
N LYS A 722 32.56 -28.10 5.84
CA LYS A 722 31.11 -28.24 6.00
C LYS A 722 30.55 -27.17 6.93
N TRP A 723 29.33 -26.69 6.66
CA TRP A 723 28.60 -25.74 7.49
C TRP A 723 27.32 -26.37 8.05
N ILE A 724 27.08 -26.22 9.36
CA ILE A 724 25.97 -26.88 10.06
C ILE A 724 25.10 -25.83 10.75
N LEU A 725 23.80 -25.94 10.51
CA LEU A 725 22.78 -25.05 11.09
C LEU A 725 22.45 -25.44 12.54
N PRO A 726 21.86 -24.53 13.34
CA PRO A 726 21.42 -24.82 14.71
C PRO A 726 20.46 -26.01 14.85
N ASN A 727 19.77 -26.39 13.76
CA ASN A 727 18.84 -27.52 13.71
C ASN A 727 19.52 -28.86 13.33
N GLY A 728 20.84 -28.87 13.10
CA GLY A 728 21.62 -30.03 12.69
C GLY A 728 21.62 -30.32 11.18
N THR A 729 21.10 -29.43 10.33
CA THR A 729 21.20 -29.57 8.86
C THR A 729 22.61 -29.22 8.40
N GLU A 730 23.19 -30.03 7.51
CA GLU A 730 24.58 -29.91 7.08
C GLU A 730 24.71 -29.53 5.59
N TYR A 731 25.69 -28.70 5.26
CA TYR A 731 26.03 -28.24 3.91
C TYR A 731 27.53 -28.39 3.65
N TYR A 732 27.92 -29.28 2.73
CA TYR A 732 29.32 -29.37 2.28
C TYR A 732 29.70 -28.13 1.46
N LEU A 733 30.92 -27.63 1.67
CA LEU A 733 31.41 -26.39 1.09
C LEU A 733 32.50 -26.69 0.06
N GLY A 734 32.51 -25.91 -1.03
CA GLY A 734 33.45 -26.09 -2.15
C GLY A 734 32.74 -26.61 -3.40
N ASP A 735 33.48 -27.28 -4.27
CA ASP A 735 33.02 -27.83 -5.55
C ASP A 735 33.25 -29.36 -5.58
N ASP A 736 32.49 -30.11 -6.38
CA ASP A 736 32.78 -31.53 -6.65
C ASP A 736 34.00 -31.63 -7.58
N LEU A 737 35.17 -31.93 -7.00
CA LEU A 737 36.44 -32.00 -7.72
C LEU A 737 36.84 -33.43 -8.08
N ASP A 738 35.94 -34.40 -7.87
CA ASP A 738 36.26 -35.84 -7.87
C ASP A 738 36.26 -36.50 -9.26
N THR A 739 36.02 -35.74 -10.34
CA THR A 739 35.71 -36.25 -11.69
C THR A 739 36.78 -37.12 -12.39
N LEU A 740 38.00 -37.21 -11.83
CA LEU A 740 39.09 -38.06 -12.34
C LEU A 740 39.59 -39.09 -11.33
N HIS A 741 39.07 -39.08 -10.10
CA HIS A 741 39.54 -39.88 -8.98
C HIS A 741 38.82 -41.23 -8.94
N SER A 742 39.56 -42.29 -8.65
CA SER A 742 39.03 -43.66 -8.77
C SER A 742 38.14 -44.06 -7.59
N ASN A 743 38.14 -43.26 -6.51
CA ASN A 743 37.39 -43.49 -5.28
C ASN A 743 36.77 -42.22 -4.70
N GLY A 744 36.56 -41.20 -5.54
CA GLY A 744 35.84 -39.99 -5.16
C GLY A 744 34.44 -40.29 -4.66
N ASP A 745 33.96 -39.46 -3.75
CA ASP A 745 32.57 -39.45 -3.31
C ASP A 745 31.78 -38.40 -4.14
N THR A 746 30.67 -37.90 -3.62
CA THR A 746 29.85 -36.88 -4.32
C THR A 746 29.75 -35.59 -3.52
N ASP A 747 30.50 -35.48 -2.43
CA ASP A 747 30.42 -34.40 -1.47
C ASP A 747 31.49 -33.36 -1.78
N PRO A 748 31.13 -32.09 -2.04
CA PRO A 748 32.06 -31.04 -2.45
C PRO A 748 33.32 -30.90 -1.59
N GLU A 749 34.44 -30.62 -2.25
CA GLU A 749 35.74 -30.37 -1.66
C GLU A 749 36.23 -28.93 -1.88
N ILE A 750 37.11 -28.51 -0.99
CA ILE A 750 37.85 -27.25 -1.12
C ILE A 750 39.01 -27.44 -2.09
N TYR A 751 39.68 -28.58 -2.01
CA TYR A 751 40.80 -28.92 -2.87
C TYR A 751 41.04 -30.43 -2.88
N SER A 752 41.47 -30.98 -4.00
CA SER A 752 41.94 -32.36 -4.11
C SER A 752 43.15 -32.43 -5.03
N VAL A 753 44.02 -33.42 -4.83
CA VAL A 753 45.14 -33.69 -5.73
C VAL A 753 45.51 -35.17 -5.77
N ASP A 754 45.82 -35.66 -6.98
CA ASP A 754 46.46 -36.95 -7.24
C ASP A 754 47.98 -36.82 -7.09
N ASP A 755 48.65 -37.86 -6.59
CA ASP A 755 50.11 -37.91 -6.45
C ASP A 755 50.63 -36.75 -5.55
N PRO A 756 50.28 -36.74 -4.25
CA PRO A 756 50.52 -35.61 -3.34
C PRO A 756 51.99 -35.47 -2.87
N ASP A 757 52.92 -35.72 -3.77
CA ASP A 757 54.38 -35.59 -3.61
C ASP A 757 54.85 -34.14 -3.45
N GLN A 758 54.04 -33.18 -3.88
CA GLN A 758 54.35 -31.75 -3.77
C GLN A 758 53.52 -31.12 -2.65
N GLU A 759 54.22 -30.45 -1.74
CA GLU A 759 53.59 -29.55 -0.77
C GLU A 759 52.72 -28.51 -1.50
N PHE A 760 51.53 -28.23 -0.97
CA PHE A 760 50.63 -27.22 -1.51
C PHE A 760 49.97 -26.42 -0.40
N SER A 761 49.59 -25.18 -0.71
CA SER A 761 48.80 -24.33 0.16
C SER A 761 47.86 -23.45 -0.66
N GLY A 762 46.78 -23.01 -0.04
CA GLY A 762 45.78 -22.15 -0.66
C GLY A 762 44.89 -21.47 0.36
N THR A 763 44.04 -20.56 -0.13
CA THR A 763 43.03 -19.85 0.65
C THR A 763 41.66 -20.16 0.07
N ALA A 764 40.74 -20.63 0.89
CA ALA A 764 39.34 -20.77 0.56
C ALA A 764 38.61 -19.45 0.86
N LEU A 765 37.72 -19.02 -0.04
CA LEU A 765 36.81 -17.89 0.15
C LEU A 765 35.40 -18.29 -0.31
N LEU A 766 34.46 -18.37 0.61
CA LEU A 766 33.15 -19.00 0.41
C LEU A 766 32.03 -18.07 0.89
N ASP A 767 30.95 -17.97 0.11
CA ASP A 767 29.76 -17.19 0.49
C ASP A 767 28.74 -18.07 1.23
N LEU A 768 28.48 -17.73 2.49
CA LEU A 768 27.54 -18.44 3.37
C LEU A 768 26.23 -17.67 3.59
N THR A 769 25.99 -16.56 2.87
CA THR A 769 24.86 -15.63 3.12
C THR A 769 23.51 -16.34 3.16
N SER A 770 23.24 -17.22 2.20
CA SER A 770 21.97 -17.98 2.12
C SER A 770 21.85 -19.10 3.16
N MET A 771 22.95 -19.45 3.83
CA MET A 771 23.04 -20.54 4.80
C MET A 771 22.90 -20.06 6.26
N ILE A 772 22.63 -18.76 6.49
CA ILE A 772 22.41 -18.15 7.81
C ILE A 772 20.98 -17.57 7.90
N PRO A 773 19.94 -18.42 8.04
CA PRO A 773 18.54 -17.95 8.05
C PRO A 773 18.08 -17.29 9.35
N ALA A 774 18.82 -17.42 10.46
CA ALA A 774 18.44 -16.87 11.76
C ALA A 774 19.65 -16.65 12.68
N ALA A 775 19.48 -15.86 13.74
CA ALA A 775 20.49 -15.74 14.79
C ALA A 775 20.57 -17.05 15.60
N GLY A 776 21.78 -17.46 15.99
CA GLY A 776 22.01 -18.71 16.71
C GLY A 776 23.43 -19.26 16.57
N SER A 777 23.67 -20.42 17.16
CA SER A 777 24.94 -21.16 17.09
C SER A 777 24.99 -22.06 15.86
N TYR A 778 25.95 -21.81 14.98
CA TYR A 778 26.30 -22.59 13.81
C TYR A 778 27.62 -23.33 14.04
N TYR A 779 27.95 -24.29 13.17
CA TYR A 779 29.23 -24.99 13.25
C TYR A 779 29.91 -25.04 11.88
N LEU A 780 31.18 -24.65 11.85
CA LEU A 780 32.09 -24.85 10.73
C LEU A 780 32.95 -26.08 10.97
N VAL A 781 33.05 -26.94 9.98
CA VAL A 781 33.88 -28.13 10.01
C VAL A 781 34.97 -28.00 8.96
N LEU A 782 36.22 -28.20 9.34
CA LEU A 782 37.37 -28.23 8.44
C LEU A 782 38.07 -29.59 8.60
N GLY A 783 38.32 -30.30 7.51
CA GLY A 783 38.92 -31.62 7.58
C GLY A 783 39.66 -32.01 6.31
N ALA A 784 40.34 -33.15 6.38
CA ALA A 784 41.07 -33.71 5.26
C ALA A 784 41.04 -35.23 5.26
N LYS A 785 41.29 -35.78 4.07
CA LYS A 785 41.37 -37.22 3.80
C LYS A 785 42.64 -37.50 3.02
N LEU A 786 43.36 -38.55 3.40
CA LEU A 786 44.50 -39.11 2.68
C LEU A 786 44.19 -40.57 2.32
N ARG A 787 44.45 -40.96 1.09
CA ARG A 787 44.43 -42.35 0.65
C ARG A 787 45.79 -42.73 0.10
N ALA A 788 46.45 -43.68 0.76
CA ALA A 788 47.77 -44.17 0.39
C ALA A 788 47.76 -45.68 0.07
N SER A 789 48.41 -46.06 -1.03
CA SER A 789 48.39 -47.42 -1.56
C SER A 789 49.58 -48.28 -1.09
N ALA A 790 50.64 -47.67 -0.54
CA ALA A 790 51.80 -48.34 0.04
C ALA A 790 52.02 -48.00 1.53
N SER A 791 53.12 -48.49 2.10
CA SER A 791 53.45 -48.34 3.54
C SER A 791 54.52 -47.28 3.73
N ASP A 792 54.38 -46.42 4.75
CA ASP A 792 55.29 -45.29 5.06
C ASP A 792 55.07 -44.04 4.16
N GLU A 793 53.82 -43.80 3.77
CA GLU A 793 53.31 -42.61 3.09
C GLU A 793 52.35 -41.89 4.05
N TRP A 794 52.66 -40.63 4.38
CA TRP A 794 51.92 -39.82 5.36
C TRP A 794 52.23 -38.34 5.13
N GLY A 795 51.39 -37.46 5.68
CA GLY A 795 51.62 -36.02 5.64
C GLY A 795 50.84 -35.31 6.75
N TYR A 796 50.95 -33.98 6.77
CA TYR A 796 50.23 -33.10 7.67
C TYR A 796 49.30 -32.18 6.86
N VAL A 797 48.09 -31.95 7.37
CA VAL A 797 47.24 -30.86 6.91
C VAL A 797 47.15 -29.78 7.98
N TYR A 798 47.31 -28.54 7.54
CA TYR A 798 47.21 -27.35 8.39
C TYR A 798 46.05 -26.47 7.94
N PHE A 799 45.32 -25.89 8.91
CA PHE A 799 44.37 -24.79 8.66
C PHE A 799 44.71 -23.57 9.50
N ASP A 800 44.61 -22.37 8.91
CA ASP A 800 44.89 -21.09 9.58
C ASP A 800 43.99 -19.96 9.01
N ASN A 801 44.03 -18.75 9.60
CA ASN A 801 43.31 -17.55 9.17
C ASN A 801 41.79 -17.74 8.95
N VAL A 802 41.18 -18.61 9.77
CA VAL A 802 39.74 -18.90 9.71
C VAL A 802 38.94 -17.68 10.18
N GLN A 803 38.12 -17.11 9.29
CA GLN A 803 37.36 -15.89 9.56
C GLN A 803 36.01 -15.91 8.85
N LEU A 804 34.94 -15.59 9.57
CA LEU A 804 33.63 -15.28 9.00
C LEU A 804 33.36 -13.78 9.13
N ARG A 805 33.25 -13.08 8.00
CA ARG A 805 32.99 -11.65 7.90
C ARG A 805 31.55 -11.43 7.47
N VAL A 806 30.78 -10.68 8.27
CA VAL A 806 29.43 -10.23 7.94
C VAL A 806 29.49 -8.72 7.64
N SER A 807 29.04 -8.30 6.46
CA SER A 807 29.07 -6.89 6.03
C SER A 807 27.74 -6.40 5.49
N ASN A 808 27.42 -5.12 5.74
CA ASN A 808 26.40 -4.37 5.00
C ASN A 808 27.09 -3.70 3.80
N ASN A 809 26.57 -3.89 2.58
CA ASN A 809 27.31 -3.56 1.36
C ASN A 809 26.93 -2.20 0.73
N THR A 810 26.07 -1.39 1.35
CA THR A 810 25.70 -0.07 0.82
C THR A 810 25.45 0.98 1.92
N ASP A 811 26.21 2.06 1.93
CA ASP A 811 25.96 3.26 2.74
C ASP A 811 24.88 4.12 2.09
N ARG A 812 23.98 4.72 2.87
CA ARG A 812 23.01 5.70 2.39
C ARG A 812 23.17 7.05 3.05
N TYR A 813 23.19 8.10 2.24
CA TYR A 813 23.29 9.50 2.66
C TYR A 813 22.05 10.27 2.19
N TYR A 814 21.55 11.15 3.06
CA TYR A 814 20.36 11.94 2.80
C TYR A 814 20.69 13.42 2.92
N PHE A 815 20.37 14.20 1.89
CA PHE A 815 20.68 15.62 1.79
C PHE A 815 19.42 16.46 1.56
N ARG A 816 19.35 17.66 2.15
CA ARG A 816 18.27 18.63 1.92
C ARG A 816 18.81 20.04 1.69
N LYS A 817 18.15 20.78 0.78
CA LYS A 817 18.45 22.19 0.49
C LYS A 817 17.19 22.98 0.21
N HIS A 818 16.92 23.97 1.07
CA HIS A 818 15.92 24.98 0.81
C HIS A 818 16.43 26.10 -0.11
N PHE A 819 15.57 26.58 -1.01
CA PHE A 819 15.80 27.74 -1.86
C PHE A 819 14.48 28.48 -2.12
N THR A 820 14.55 29.80 -2.33
CA THR A 820 13.35 30.63 -2.52
C THR A 820 13.20 31.11 -3.96
N LEU A 821 12.00 31.01 -4.51
CA LEU A 821 11.62 31.55 -5.81
C LEU A 821 10.63 32.71 -5.66
N ALA A 822 10.98 33.88 -6.19
CA ALA A 822 10.09 35.04 -6.17
C ALA A 822 8.87 34.86 -7.10
N SER A 823 9.02 34.08 -8.17
CA SER A 823 7.96 33.73 -9.13
C SER A 823 8.36 32.47 -9.89
N THR A 824 7.40 31.59 -10.18
CA THR A 824 7.65 30.44 -11.07
C THR A 824 7.93 30.84 -12.52
N ALA A 825 7.64 32.09 -12.91
CA ALA A 825 7.94 32.59 -14.26
C ALA A 825 9.46 32.65 -14.57
N THR A 826 10.32 32.72 -13.56
CA THR A 826 11.79 32.69 -13.73
C THR A 826 12.37 31.29 -13.87
N ALA A 827 11.55 30.25 -13.63
CA ALA A 827 11.91 28.84 -13.70
C ALA A 827 10.74 28.03 -14.28
N GLN A 828 10.39 28.30 -15.54
CA GLN A 828 9.37 27.53 -16.29
C GLN A 828 9.85 26.12 -16.66
N ARG A 829 11.18 25.94 -16.68
CA ARG A 829 11.86 24.65 -16.56
C ARG A 829 13.09 24.83 -15.68
N GLY A 830 13.64 23.74 -15.18
CA GLY A 830 14.95 23.72 -14.56
C GLY A 830 15.78 22.56 -15.07
N PHE A 831 17.04 22.53 -14.69
CA PHE A 831 17.89 21.37 -14.87
C PHE A 831 18.97 21.31 -13.79
N ILE A 832 19.48 20.11 -13.55
CA ILE A 832 20.43 19.79 -12.50
C ILE A 832 21.74 19.31 -13.11
N ASN A 833 22.85 19.86 -12.64
CA ASN A 833 24.18 19.27 -12.78
C ASN A 833 24.51 18.60 -11.44
N LEU A 834 24.85 17.32 -11.48
CA LEU A 834 25.04 16.48 -10.31
C LEU A 834 26.48 15.95 -10.30
N LEU A 835 27.06 15.96 -9.10
CA LEU A 835 28.18 15.14 -8.71
C LEU A 835 27.60 14.12 -7.74
N SER A 836 27.65 12.87 -8.13
CA SER A 836 27.35 11.72 -7.28
C SER A 836 28.45 10.67 -7.40
N ASP A 837 28.69 9.96 -6.31
CA ASP A 837 29.39 8.67 -6.33
C ASP A 837 28.29 7.62 -6.20
N ASP A 838 28.19 6.76 -7.19
CA ASP A 838 27.15 5.73 -7.33
C ASP A 838 25.70 6.23 -7.54
N ARG A 839 24.78 5.62 -6.80
CA ARG A 839 23.34 5.67 -7.07
C ARG A 839 22.74 6.88 -6.40
N THR A 840 21.89 7.59 -7.11
CA THR A 840 21.32 8.84 -6.60
C THR A 840 19.85 8.98 -6.98
N LYS A 841 19.06 9.46 -6.03
CA LYS A 841 17.65 9.80 -6.22
C LYS A 841 17.40 11.23 -5.76
N ILE A 842 16.78 12.04 -6.61
CA ILE A 842 16.56 13.47 -6.39
C ILE A 842 15.07 13.77 -6.36
N TYR A 843 14.66 14.57 -5.38
CA TYR A 843 13.31 15.06 -5.18
C TYR A 843 13.29 16.59 -5.23
N VAL A 844 12.25 17.15 -5.83
CA VAL A 844 11.93 18.59 -5.76
C VAL A 844 10.53 18.74 -5.20
N ASN A 845 10.40 19.34 -4.01
CA ASN A 845 9.13 19.49 -3.29
C ASN A 845 8.33 18.17 -3.22
N GLY A 846 8.99 17.07 -2.86
CA GLY A 846 8.41 15.73 -2.74
C GLY A 846 8.17 14.96 -4.04
N ASN A 847 8.48 15.53 -5.22
CA ASN A 847 8.36 14.84 -6.50
C ASN A 847 9.72 14.29 -6.94
N VAL A 848 9.80 13.01 -7.29
CA VAL A 848 11.01 12.42 -7.90
C VAL A 848 11.26 13.09 -9.24
N VAL A 849 12.45 13.66 -9.42
CA VAL A 849 12.89 14.28 -10.69
C VAL A 849 14.00 13.50 -11.37
N PHE A 850 14.71 12.65 -10.63
CA PHE A 850 15.81 11.84 -11.14
C PHE A 850 16.04 10.62 -10.24
N GLU A 851 16.35 9.48 -10.84
CA GLU A 851 16.73 8.24 -10.16
C GLU A 851 17.72 7.51 -11.06
N ALA A 852 18.87 7.14 -10.51
CA ALA A 852 19.88 6.37 -11.19
C ALA A 852 20.37 5.25 -10.27
N ASP A 853 20.24 4.02 -10.76
CA ASP A 853 20.57 2.79 -10.06
C ASP A 853 21.95 2.22 -10.46
N GLU A 854 22.72 2.99 -11.24
CA GLU A 854 24.06 2.61 -11.70
C GLU A 854 25.15 3.25 -10.85
N ASP A 855 26.19 2.46 -10.57
CA ASP A 855 27.38 2.86 -9.81
C ASP A 855 28.30 3.75 -10.69
N THR A 856 28.89 4.82 -10.15
CA THR A 856 29.65 5.83 -10.91
C THR A 856 30.96 6.16 -10.22
N ASN A 857 32.03 6.39 -10.99
CA ASN A 857 33.37 6.64 -10.45
C ASN A 857 33.61 8.11 -9.99
N GLY A 858 32.57 8.95 -9.94
CA GLY A 858 32.60 10.32 -9.39
C GLY A 858 33.55 11.33 -10.07
N THR A 859 33.43 11.57 -11.38
CA THR A 859 34.04 12.75 -12.05
C THR A 859 33.19 14.02 -11.79
N TYR A 860 33.79 15.21 -11.75
CA TYR A 860 33.06 16.45 -11.43
C TYR A 860 32.73 17.24 -12.70
N TRP A 861 31.51 17.34 -13.21
CA TRP A 861 30.23 16.67 -12.93
C TRP A 861 30.10 15.28 -13.60
N ASP A 862 29.50 14.30 -12.92
CA ASP A 862 29.30 12.94 -13.46
C ASP A 862 28.00 12.84 -14.28
N ARG A 863 27.00 13.67 -13.96
CA ARG A 863 25.73 13.74 -14.69
C ARG A 863 25.31 15.18 -14.92
N ARG A 864 24.95 15.55 -16.17
CA ARG A 864 24.72 16.95 -16.56
C ARG A 864 23.33 17.20 -17.12
N GLY A 865 22.79 18.39 -16.87
CA GLY A 865 21.55 18.87 -17.48
C GLY A 865 20.31 18.00 -17.25
N ILE A 866 20.23 17.30 -16.11
CA ILE A 866 19.08 16.48 -15.71
C ILE A 866 17.81 17.35 -15.67
N PRO A 867 16.76 17.08 -16.46
CA PRO A 867 15.64 17.99 -16.60
C PRO A 867 14.74 18.02 -15.36
N VAL A 868 14.30 19.22 -14.97
CA VAL A 868 13.31 19.45 -13.89
C VAL A 868 12.12 20.21 -14.46
N ALA A 869 10.93 19.62 -14.43
CA ALA A 869 9.73 20.27 -14.93
C ALA A 869 9.36 21.48 -14.06
N GLY A 870 9.03 22.63 -14.69
CA GLY A 870 8.73 23.85 -13.95
C GLY A 870 7.51 23.76 -13.02
N ARG A 871 6.61 22.80 -13.27
CA ARG A 871 5.45 22.50 -12.40
C ARG A 871 5.82 22.03 -11.00
N TYR A 872 7.03 21.51 -10.81
CA TYR A 872 7.53 21.11 -9.49
C TYR A 872 8.00 22.29 -8.65
N PHE A 873 8.22 23.45 -9.26
CA PHE A 873 8.56 24.67 -8.53
C PHE A 873 7.31 25.41 -8.06
N ARG A 874 7.39 25.98 -6.85
CA ARG A 874 6.36 26.85 -6.28
C ARG A 874 6.92 28.24 -5.98
N THR A 875 6.04 29.23 -5.91
CA THR A 875 6.43 30.56 -5.45
C THR A 875 6.65 30.51 -3.94
N GLY A 876 7.71 31.15 -3.45
CA GLY A 876 8.12 31.10 -2.05
C GLY A 876 9.19 30.04 -1.83
N ASP A 877 9.07 29.30 -0.72
CA ASP A 877 10.06 28.31 -0.32
C ASP A 877 9.93 27.01 -1.13
N ASN A 878 11.05 26.41 -1.47
CA ASN A 878 11.18 25.15 -2.21
C ASN A 878 12.29 24.32 -1.58
N VAL A 879 12.22 23.00 -1.70
CA VAL A 879 13.24 22.07 -1.21
C VAL A 879 13.70 21.15 -2.33
N VAL A 880 15.00 20.91 -2.39
CA VAL A 880 15.60 19.76 -3.09
C VAL A 880 16.06 18.78 -2.03
N ALA A 881 15.66 17.51 -2.16
CA ALA A 881 16.09 16.43 -1.29
C ALA A 881 16.77 15.35 -2.13
N VAL A 882 17.86 14.77 -1.62
CA VAL A 882 18.68 13.80 -2.36
C VAL A 882 19.01 12.60 -1.48
N GLU A 883 18.80 11.40 -2.01
CA GLU A 883 19.29 10.13 -1.45
C GLU A 883 20.47 9.69 -2.32
N LEU A 884 21.61 9.43 -1.68
CA LEU A 884 22.81 8.89 -2.30
C LEU A 884 23.07 7.52 -1.68
N SER A 885 23.21 6.48 -2.49
CA SER A 885 23.52 5.13 -2.06
C SER A 885 24.85 4.71 -2.66
N ASN A 886 25.78 4.32 -1.81
CA ASN A 886 27.20 4.23 -2.14
C ASN A 886 27.79 2.90 -1.69
N ASP A 887 28.65 2.30 -2.51
CA ASP A 887 29.48 1.17 -2.08
C ASP A 887 30.67 1.65 -1.23
N ALA A 888 31.37 0.75 -0.54
CA ALA A 888 32.34 1.12 0.51
C ALA A 888 33.63 1.84 0.02
N ALA A 889 33.67 2.38 -1.21
CA ALA A 889 34.85 2.96 -1.85
C ALA A 889 35.04 4.48 -1.63
N SER A 890 34.00 5.31 -1.80
CA SER A 890 33.98 6.76 -1.45
C SER A 890 32.61 7.35 -1.68
N ALA A 891 32.09 8.24 -0.82
CA ALA A 891 30.83 8.96 -1.08
C ALA A 891 31.14 10.40 -1.50
N LYS A 892 30.53 10.94 -2.56
CA LYS A 892 30.72 12.33 -3.01
C LYS A 892 29.40 12.93 -3.50
N PHE A 893 29.14 14.18 -3.10
CA PHE A 893 27.93 14.89 -3.48
C PHE A 893 28.16 16.39 -3.68
N ASP A 894 27.74 16.89 -4.84
CA ASP A 894 27.47 18.31 -5.12
C ASP A 894 26.31 18.39 -6.11
N LEU A 895 25.56 19.50 -6.09
CA LEU A 895 24.41 19.68 -6.96
C LEU A 895 24.22 21.16 -7.28
N GLN A 896 24.13 21.47 -8.57
CA GLN A 896 23.72 22.77 -9.08
C GLN A 896 22.34 22.68 -9.71
N LEU A 897 21.43 23.56 -9.30
CA LEU A 897 20.09 23.68 -9.88
C LEU A 897 19.95 25.03 -10.58
N ILE A 898 19.60 25.02 -11.87
CA ILE A 898 19.40 26.22 -12.68
C ILE A 898 17.96 26.24 -13.19
N GLY A 899 17.26 27.36 -12.99
CA GLY A 899 15.94 27.63 -13.56
C GLY A 899 16.03 28.48 -14.83
N VAL A 900 15.18 28.22 -15.81
CA VAL A 900 15.09 28.96 -17.08
C VAL A 900 13.66 29.48 -17.25
N ASN A 901 13.51 30.72 -17.69
CA ASN A 901 12.22 31.39 -17.90
C ASN A 901 11.48 30.95 -19.20
N LYS A 902 11.78 29.75 -19.72
CA LYS A 902 11.24 29.19 -20.96
C LYS A 902 10.91 27.71 -20.74
N SER A 903 9.73 27.27 -21.15
CA SER A 903 9.23 25.91 -20.88
C SER A 903 9.74 24.82 -21.81
N GLY A 904 10.24 25.16 -23.00
CA GLY A 904 10.70 24.17 -24.00
C GLY A 904 12.08 23.59 -23.70
N SER A 905 12.26 22.29 -23.92
CA SER A 905 13.54 21.58 -23.89
C SER A 905 14.33 21.88 -25.17
N GLY A 906 15.65 22.04 -25.06
CA GLY A 906 16.53 22.29 -26.20
C GLY A 906 17.31 21.03 -26.57
N ALA A 907 17.41 20.73 -27.87
CA ALA A 907 18.27 19.67 -28.38
C ALA A 907 19.00 20.10 -29.67
N MET A 908 20.17 19.52 -29.93
CA MET A 908 20.97 19.80 -31.13
C MET A 908 21.48 18.51 -31.77
N LEU A 909 21.38 18.40 -33.10
CA LEU A 909 22.05 17.35 -33.87
C LEU A 909 23.18 17.98 -34.68
N VAL A 910 24.42 17.64 -34.32
CA VAL A 910 25.65 18.12 -34.94
C VAL A 910 26.11 17.10 -35.97
N MET A 911 26.12 17.49 -37.23
CA MET A 911 26.64 16.67 -38.31
C MET A 911 28.01 17.18 -38.74
N THR A 912 28.98 16.27 -38.91
CA THR A 912 30.29 16.55 -39.53
C THR A 912 30.80 15.38 -40.36
N ASP A 913 31.79 15.63 -41.23
CA ASP A 913 32.45 14.60 -42.05
C ASP A 913 33.98 14.64 -42.00
N GLY A 914 34.56 15.46 -41.12
CA GLY A 914 35.99 15.74 -41.09
C GLY A 914 36.49 16.28 -39.75
N GLN A 915 37.81 16.37 -39.61
CA GLN A 915 38.47 16.88 -38.40
C GLN A 915 38.23 18.38 -38.23
N ALA A 916 37.89 18.78 -37.00
CA ALA A 916 37.82 20.19 -36.65
C ALA A 916 39.21 20.83 -36.77
N ASN A 917 39.34 21.83 -37.65
CA ASN A 917 40.63 22.45 -37.98
C ASN A 917 40.62 23.97 -37.77
N VAL A 918 39.60 24.48 -37.08
CA VAL A 918 39.45 25.87 -36.67
C VAL A 918 39.06 25.90 -35.20
N GLU A 919 39.88 26.57 -34.39
CA GLU A 919 39.64 26.85 -32.96
C GLU A 919 38.61 27.98 -32.78
N CYS A 920 37.85 27.93 -31.68
CA CYS A 920 36.87 28.92 -31.28
C CYS A 920 37.39 29.82 -30.15
N THR A 921 37.42 31.13 -30.40
CA THR A 921 37.83 32.13 -29.39
C THR A 921 36.94 32.13 -28.15
N GLU A 922 35.69 31.64 -28.25
CA GLU A 922 34.74 31.62 -27.14
C GLU A 922 35.11 30.60 -26.06
N GLN A 923 35.59 29.42 -26.45
CA GLN A 923 36.02 28.36 -25.53
C GLN A 923 37.37 28.69 -24.89
N GLY A 924 38.26 29.37 -25.63
CA GLY A 924 39.60 29.70 -25.12
C GLY A 924 40.46 28.46 -24.95
N TYR A 925 41.46 28.51 -24.06
CA TYR A 925 42.35 27.36 -23.87
C TYR A 925 41.61 26.16 -23.27
N THR A 926 41.53 25.08 -24.04
CA THR A 926 40.92 23.81 -23.66
C THR A 926 42.01 22.76 -23.35
N GLY A 927 41.71 21.82 -22.43
CA GLY A 927 42.57 20.65 -22.21
C GLY A 927 42.48 19.66 -23.37
N ASP A 928 43.29 18.61 -23.34
CA ASP A 928 43.16 17.47 -24.27
C ASP A 928 41.89 16.68 -23.89
N LEU A 929 40.80 16.90 -24.62
CA LEU A 929 39.47 16.33 -24.37
C LEU A 929 39.16 15.16 -25.30
N ASP A 930 39.82 15.06 -26.45
CA ASP A 930 39.65 13.97 -27.42
C ASP A 930 40.69 12.84 -27.27
N GLY A 931 41.70 13.03 -26.43
CA GLY A 931 42.72 12.04 -26.07
C GLY A 931 43.85 11.93 -27.10
N ASP A 932 44.02 12.91 -27.98
CA ASP A 932 45.03 12.89 -29.05
C ASP A 932 46.45 13.29 -28.57
N GLY A 933 46.58 13.77 -27.33
CA GLY A 933 47.84 14.22 -26.72
C GLY A 933 48.16 15.70 -26.97
N SER A 934 47.28 16.45 -27.64
CA SER A 934 47.34 17.88 -27.92
C SER A 934 46.22 18.59 -27.17
N SER A 935 46.48 19.82 -26.73
CA SER A 935 45.48 20.66 -26.06
C SER A 935 45.22 21.90 -26.91
N ASP A 936 44.05 22.51 -26.74
CA ASP A 936 43.67 23.76 -27.43
C ASP A 936 43.53 23.55 -28.95
N THR A 937 42.87 22.46 -29.34
CA THR A 937 42.55 22.16 -30.75
C THR A 937 41.10 22.48 -31.08
N GLY A 938 40.77 22.57 -32.38
CA GLY A 938 39.38 22.74 -32.82
C GLY A 938 38.45 21.58 -32.39
N SER A 939 39.01 20.39 -32.15
CA SER A 939 38.28 19.23 -31.64
C SER A 939 37.93 19.42 -30.16
N ASP A 940 38.89 19.83 -29.34
CA ASP A 940 38.69 20.14 -27.92
C ASP A 940 37.66 21.26 -27.73
N ASP A 941 37.73 22.32 -28.55
CA ASP A 941 36.77 23.41 -28.51
C ASP A 941 35.35 22.97 -28.89
N ALA A 942 35.21 21.99 -29.79
CA ALA A 942 33.90 21.45 -30.16
C ALA A 942 33.28 20.65 -29.01
N ILE A 943 34.10 19.82 -28.33
CA ILE A 943 33.69 19.06 -27.14
C ILE A 943 33.30 20.03 -26.01
N GLN A 944 34.14 21.04 -25.74
CA GLN A 944 33.86 22.04 -24.71
C GLN A 944 32.58 22.84 -25.01
N ALA A 945 32.34 23.23 -26.26
CA ALA A 945 31.11 23.92 -26.65
C ALA A 945 29.84 23.07 -26.39
N ALA A 946 29.93 21.76 -26.56
CA ALA A 946 28.83 20.84 -26.24
C ALA A 946 28.60 20.75 -24.72
N CYS A 947 29.70 20.68 -23.94
CA CYS A 947 29.67 20.73 -22.48
C CYS A 947 29.01 22.02 -21.99
N ASP A 948 29.43 23.17 -22.53
CA ASP A 948 28.85 24.49 -22.20
C ASP A 948 27.34 24.50 -22.49
N ALA A 949 26.90 24.01 -23.66
CA ALA A 949 25.48 23.98 -24.01
C ALA A 949 24.64 23.12 -23.05
N ARG A 950 25.18 21.98 -22.61
CA ARG A 950 24.51 21.07 -21.68
C ARG A 950 24.50 21.61 -20.25
N GLU A 951 25.66 22.00 -19.73
CA GLU A 951 25.81 22.45 -18.34
C GLU A 951 25.18 23.82 -18.07
N ASP A 952 25.22 24.74 -19.04
CA ASP A 952 24.72 26.11 -18.82
C ASP A 952 23.24 26.29 -19.14
N TRP A 953 22.66 25.42 -19.98
CA TRP A 953 21.31 25.59 -20.52
C TRP A 953 20.46 24.30 -20.56
N GLY A 954 21.01 23.16 -20.20
CA GLY A 954 20.34 21.86 -20.25
C GLY A 954 20.02 21.42 -21.69
N ILE A 955 20.84 21.81 -22.67
CA ILE A 955 20.63 21.46 -24.08
C ILE A 955 21.32 20.12 -24.36
N GLN A 956 20.56 19.14 -24.87
CA GLN A 956 21.13 17.85 -25.28
C GLN A 956 21.83 17.97 -26.63
N VAL A 957 23.01 17.36 -26.80
CA VAL A 957 23.79 17.47 -28.04
C VAL A 957 24.13 16.09 -28.59
N PHE A 958 23.63 15.80 -29.78
CA PHE A 958 23.87 14.57 -30.54
C PHE A 958 24.90 14.84 -31.64
N ALA A 959 25.66 13.83 -32.04
CA ALA A 959 26.71 13.99 -33.04
C ALA A 959 26.65 12.89 -34.12
N VAL A 960 26.85 13.23 -35.39
CA VAL A 960 26.85 12.26 -36.48
C VAL A 960 27.97 12.52 -37.49
N GLY A 961 28.78 11.49 -37.72
CA GLY A 961 29.89 11.45 -38.66
C GLY A 961 29.51 10.84 -39.99
N PHE A 962 29.66 11.59 -41.07
CA PHE A 962 29.49 11.10 -42.44
C PHE A 962 30.83 10.59 -42.97
N SER A 963 30.86 9.34 -43.43
CA SER A 963 32.05 8.61 -43.87
C SER A 963 32.85 7.95 -42.74
N SER A 964 33.65 6.94 -43.10
CA SER A 964 34.52 6.22 -42.17
C SER A 964 35.71 7.05 -41.67
N SER A 965 36.03 8.16 -42.34
CA SER A 965 37.11 9.09 -41.96
C SER A 965 36.68 10.22 -41.03
N ALA A 966 35.40 10.29 -40.65
CA ALA A 966 34.95 11.24 -39.63
C ALA A 966 35.63 10.95 -38.28
N ASP A 967 35.93 12.01 -37.54
CA ASP A 967 36.72 11.96 -36.31
C ASP A 967 35.90 11.47 -35.13
N GLU A 968 36.04 10.18 -34.84
CA GLU A 968 35.21 9.47 -33.86
C GLU A 968 35.44 9.90 -32.40
N PRO A 969 36.70 10.13 -31.94
CA PRO A 969 36.94 10.72 -30.63
C PRO A 969 36.19 12.03 -30.42
N THR A 970 36.29 12.97 -31.36
CA THR A 970 35.53 14.25 -31.31
C THR A 970 34.02 14.04 -31.27
N LEU A 971 33.46 13.17 -32.12
CA LEU A 971 32.01 12.88 -32.14
C LEU A 971 31.53 12.29 -30.80
N SER A 972 32.28 11.32 -30.28
CA SER A 972 31.98 10.67 -29.00
C SER A 972 32.11 11.65 -27.83
N GLY A 973 33.12 12.53 -27.85
CA GLY A 973 33.31 13.59 -26.86
C GLY A 973 32.18 14.63 -26.87
N ILE A 974 31.73 15.08 -28.04
CA ILE A 974 30.57 15.99 -28.17
C ILE A 974 29.32 15.35 -27.56
N ALA A 975 29.04 14.08 -27.90
CA ALA A 975 27.87 13.39 -27.40
C ALA A 975 27.96 13.10 -25.89
N LEU A 976 29.13 12.70 -25.38
CA LEU A 976 29.38 12.49 -23.95
C LEU A 976 29.18 13.78 -23.16
N CYS A 977 29.77 14.89 -23.60
CA CYS A 977 29.56 16.21 -22.98
C CYS A 977 28.09 16.66 -23.04
N GLY A 978 27.43 16.39 -24.17
CA GLY A 978 26.07 16.79 -24.47
C GLY A 978 24.98 15.88 -23.88
N GLU A 979 25.36 14.78 -23.22
CA GLU A 979 24.46 13.71 -22.76
C GLU A 979 23.57 13.19 -23.90
N GLY A 980 24.14 13.04 -25.09
CA GLY A 980 23.47 12.60 -26.31
C GLY A 980 24.06 11.32 -26.89
N LEU A 981 23.55 10.91 -28.04
CA LEU A 981 24.07 9.78 -28.83
C LEU A 981 25.04 10.28 -29.91
N TYR A 982 25.97 9.41 -30.30
CA TYR A 982 26.76 9.61 -31.51
C TYR A 982 26.70 8.40 -32.45
N ALA A 983 26.92 8.66 -33.74
CA ALA A 983 27.17 7.62 -34.72
C ALA A 983 28.17 8.07 -35.78
N LYS A 984 28.85 7.11 -36.41
CA LYS A 984 29.66 7.32 -37.60
C LYS A 984 29.33 6.23 -38.61
N SER A 985 29.05 6.61 -39.85
CA SER A 985 28.76 5.64 -40.91
C SER A 985 29.02 6.24 -42.29
N ASP A 986 29.46 5.38 -43.21
CA ASP A 986 29.48 5.65 -44.65
C ASP A 986 28.26 5.06 -45.40
N ASN A 987 27.40 4.33 -44.68
CA ASN A 987 26.14 3.78 -45.15
C ASN A 987 24.96 4.72 -44.82
N VAL A 988 24.28 5.18 -45.86
CA VAL A 988 23.14 6.12 -45.78
C VAL A 988 21.98 5.58 -44.95
N SER A 989 21.66 4.29 -45.05
CA SER A 989 20.57 3.68 -44.29
C SER A 989 20.87 3.68 -42.79
N ALA A 990 22.10 3.34 -42.40
CA ALA A 990 22.50 3.39 -40.99
C ALA A 990 22.51 4.82 -40.43
N LEU A 991 22.86 5.82 -41.25
CA LEU A 991 22.74 7.22 -40.86
C LEU A 991 21.26 7.63 -40.69
N ALA A 992 20.37 7.22 -41.58
CA ALA A 992 18.93 7.48 -41.45
C ALA A 992 18.36 6.84 -40.17
N ASP A 993 18.75 5.60 -39.86
CA ASP A 993 18.35 4.91 -38.63
C ASP A 993 18.81 5.68 -37.39
N PHE A 994 20.04 6.20 -37.39
CA PHE A 994 20.55 7.04 -36.29
C PHE A 994 19.76 8.34 -36.14
N TYR A 995 19.46 9.06 -37.23
CA TYR A 995 18.65 10.26 -37.18
C TYR A 995 17.25 9.97 -36.59
N ASN A 996 16.63 8.83 -36.93
CA ASN A 996 15.39 8.38 -36.31
C ASN A 996 15.55 8.11 -34.79
N GLN A 997 16.64 7.48 -34.36
CA GLN A 997 16.93 7.27 -32.94
C GLN A 997 17.09 8.59 -32.18
N VAL A 998 17.71 9.60 -32.80
CA VAL A 998 17.83 10.95 -32.23
C VAL A 998 16.46 11.59 -32.09
N VAL A 999 15.60 11.50 -33.10
CA VAL A 999 14.21 11.97 -33.01
C VAL A 999 13.51 11.34 -31.79
N LEU A 1000 13.56 10.02 -31.65
CA LEU A 1000 12.96 9.30 -30.53
C LEU A 1000 13.51 9.72 -29.16
N ASN A 1001 14.82 10.00 -29.05
CA ASN A 1001 15.42 10.51 -27.81
C ASN A 1001 14.97 11.92 -27.45
N ILE A 1002 14.78 12.79 -28.45
CA ILE A 1002 14.33 14.17 -28.24
C ILE A 1002 12.86 14.23 -27.77
N ILE A 1003 12.06 13.20 -28.08
CA ILE A 1003 10.61 13.15 -27.78
C ILE A 1003 10.36 12.35 -26.49
N SER A 1004 10.87 12.84 -25.36
CA SER A 1004 10.62 12.23 -24.05
C SER A 1004 9.26 12.61 -23.42
N ALA A 1005 8.24 12.88 -24.23
CA ALA A 1005 6.85 13.01 -23.78
C ALA A 1005 5.93 12.31 -24.78
N THR A 1006 5.94 10.98 -24.72
CA THR A 1006 4.90 10.17 -25.36
C THR A 1006 3.67 10.19 -24.44
N VAL A 1007 2.54 10.70 -24.94
CA VAL A 1007 1.26 10.22 -24.42
C VAL A 1007 1.14 8.79 -24.94
N LYS A 1008 1.37 7.83 -24.06
CA LYS A 1008 1.14 6.41 -24.35
C LYS A 1008 -0.37 6.19 -24.27
N SER A 1009 -0.98 5.61 -25.30
CA SER A 1009 -2.39 5.22 -25.30
C SER A 1009 -2.52 3.73 -24.99
N GLN A 1010 -3.60 3.33 -24.34
CA GLN A 1010 -3.99 1.91 -24.21
C GLN A 1010 -4.50 1.29 -25.53
N THR A 1011 -4.74 2.12 -26.56
CA THR A 1011 -5.25 1.69 -27.88
C THR A 1011 -4.14 1.07 -28.73
N ILE A 1012 -4.43 -0.01 -29.46
CA ILE A 1012 -3.48 -0.66 -30.37
C ILE A 1012 -3.62 -0.07 -31.80
N ILE A 1013 -2.50 0.17 -32.50
CA ILE A 1013 -2.49 0.53 -33.93
C ILE A 1013 -2.46 -0.73 -34.80
N LEU A 1014 -3.50 -0.91 -35.62
CA LEU A 1014 -3.57 -1.97 -36.63
C LEU A 1014 -2.90 -1.52 -37.95
N SER A 1015 -1.61 -1.19 -37.94
CA SER A 1015 -0.85 -0.85 -39.15
C SER A 1015 -0.43 -2.13 -39.89
N GLY A 1016 -1.22 -2.55 -40.89
CA GLY A 1016 -0.82 -3.64 -41.81
C GLY A 1016 -1.63 -4.94 -41.76
N GLY A 1017 -2.76 -4.98 -41.03
CA GLY A 1017 -3.80 -6.00 -41.23
C GLY A 1017 -3.50 -7.45 -40.83
N ASN A 1018 -2.47 -7.72 -40.01
CA ASN A 1018 -2.03 -9.10 -39.70
C ASN A 1018 -1.81 -9.38 -38.19
N LEU A 1019 -2.70 -8.94 -37.30
CA LEU A 1019 -2.82 -9.56 -35.97
C LEU A 1019 -3.85 -10.70 -36.07
N SER A 1020 -3.48 -11.90 -35.64
CA SER A 1020 -4.40 -13.05 -35.57
C SER A 1020 -5.55 -12.74 -34.61
N ALA A 1021 -6.74 -13.31 -34.86
CA ALA A 1021 -7.83 -13.20 -33.90
C ALA A 1021 -7.47 -13.97 -32.61
N SER A 1022 -7.69 -13.32 -31.47
CA SER A 1022 -7.58 -13.91 -30.13
C SER A 1022 -8.90 -13.75 -29.39
N ASN A 1023 -9.25 -14.72 -28.54
CA ASN A 1023 -10.47 -14.66 -27.75
C ASN A 1023 -10.17 -14.86 -26.27
N LEU A 1024 -10.83 -14.09 -25.42
CA LEU A 1024 -10.98 -14.37 -23.99
C LEU A 1024 -12.43 -14.81 -23.78
N TYR A 1025 -12.64 -15.97 -23.17
CA TYR A 1025 -13.98 -16.52 -22.98
C TYR A 1025 -14.50 -16.13 -21.60
N GLY A 1026 -15.76 -15.71 -21.55
CA GLY A 1026 -16.36 -15.14 -20.33
C GLY A 1026 -16.69 -16.14 -19.21
N ASP A 1027 -16.33 -17.42 -19.36
CA ASP A 1027 -16.29 -18.38 -18.25
C ASP A 1027 -14.98 -18.30 -17.45
N SER A 1028 -14.01 -17.50 -17.89
CA SER A 1028 -12.77 -17.21 -17.14
C SER A 1028 -13.07 -16.40 -15.87
N TYR A 1029 -12.45 -16.74 -14.76
CA TYR A 1029 -12.64 -16.06 -13.48
C TYR A 1029 -11.43 -16.13 -12.56
N LEU A 1030 -11.34 -15.15 -11.66
CA LEU A 1030 -10.46 -15.13 -10.51
C LEU A 1030 -11.32 -15.13 -9.24
N SER A 1031 -11.24 -16.21 -8.46
CA SER A 1031 -11.97 -16.37 -7.20
C SER A 1031 -11.01 -16.33 -6.02
N TYR A 1032 -11.37 -15.64 -4.95
CA TYR A 1032 -10.52 -15.53 -3.77
C TYR A 1032 -11.33 -15.42 -2.47
N THR A 1033 -10.70 -15.87 -1.38
CA THR A 1033 -11.22 -15.73 -0.01
C THR A 1033 -10.34 -14.80 0.80
N PHE A 1034 -10.93 -14.09 1.77
CA PHE A 1034 -10.22 -13.13 2.60
C PHE A 1034 -10.90 -12.95 3.97
N VAL A 1035 -10.13 -12.45 4.93
CA VAL A 1035 -10.63 -11.95 6.22
C VAL A 1035 -10.97 -10.46 6.07
N PRO A 1036 -12.25 -10.06 6.14
CA PRO A 1036 -12.66 -8.68 5.88
C PRO A 1036 -12.18 -7.70 6.97
N LEU A 1037 -11.91 -6.46 6.59
CA LEU A 1037 -11.57 -5.37 7.52
C LEU A 1037 -12.76 -4.92 8.38
N VAL A 1038 -13.97 -5.05 7.84
CA VAL A 1038 -15.21 -4.64 8.47
C VAL A 1038 -16.07 -5.88 8.72
N GLY A 1039 -16.73 -5.93 9.88
CA GLY A 1039 -17.60 -7.05 10.24
C GLY A 1039 -18.76 -7.22 9.26
N ALA A 1040 -19.22 -8.46 9.11
CA ALA A 1040 -20.39 -8.81 8.30
C ALA A 1040 -21.65 -8.04 8.76
N PRO A 1041 -22.68 -7.92 7.90
CA PRO A 1041 -23.96 -7.34 8.29
C PRO A 1041 -24.55 -8.06 9.51
N GLU A 1042 -25.02 -7.30 10.49
CA GLU A 1042 -25.75 -7.85 11.64
C GLU A 1042 -27.23 -8.10 11.27
N PRO A 1043 -27.96 -8.99 11.97
CA PRO A 1043 -29.38 -9.25 11.69
C PRO A 1043 -30.29 -8.00 11.80
N ASN A 1044 -29.82 -6.97 12.48
CA ASN A 1044 -30.45 -5.67 12.68
C ASN A 1044 -30.00 -4.60 11.66
N GLU A 1045 -29.42 -4.99 10.53
CA GLU A 1045 -28.99 -4.08 9.47
C GLU A 1045 -29.52 -4.51 8.10
N ILE A 1046 -29.73 -3.53 7.20
CA ILE A 1046 -30.13 -3.73 5.80
C ILE A 1046 -29.05 -3.16 4.89
N GLY A 1047 -28.64 -3.93 3.89
CA GLY A 1047 -27.68 -3.49 2.87
C GLY A 1047 -28.34 -2.74 1.71
N VAL A 1048 -27.83 -1.55 1.42
CA VAL A 1048 -28.26 -0.67 0.32
C VAL A 1048 -27.03 -0.17 -0.45
N GLU A 1049 -27.04 -0.26 -1.78
CA GLU A 1049 -25.99 0.31 -2.63
C GLU A 1049 -26.28 1.78 -2.93
N MET A 1050 -25.35 2.66 -2.58
CA MET A 1050 -25.44 4.11 -2.65
C MET A 1050 -24.42 4.66 -3.66
N GLN A 1051 -24.77 5.75 -4.32
CA GLN A 1051 -23.89 6.47 -5.24
C GLN A 1051 -23.93 7.96 -4.90
N THR A 1052 -22.77 8.61 -4.83
CA THR A 1052 -22.69 10.06 -4.64
C THR A 1052 -23.05 10.81 -5.93
N VAL A 1053 -23.21 12.13 -5.84
CA VAL A 1053 -23.21 12.96 -7.05
C VAL A 1053 -21.86 12.80 -7.76
N GLN A 1054 -21.88 12.75 -9.10
CA GLN A 1054 -20.66 12.76 -9.91
C GLN A 1054 -19.85 14.01 -9.59
N PHE A 1055 -18.54 13.86 -9.41
CA PHE A 1055 -17.65 14.96 -9.08
C PHE A 1055 -16.60 15.16 -10.16
N GLY A 1056 -16.35 16.43 -10.48
CA GLY A 1056 -15.56 16.82 -11.65
C GLY A 1056 -14.18 17.39 -11.39
N ASN A 1057 -13.77 17.48 -10.14
CA ASN A 1057 -12.42 17.89 -9.74
C ASN A 1057 -11.64 16.68 -9.22
N CYS A 1058 -10.31 16.76 -9.26
CA CYS A 1058 -9.44 15.67 -8.80
C CYS A 1058 -9.36 15.58 -7.27
N ASN A 1059 -9.99 16.52 -6.54
CA ASN A 1059 -10.01 16.56 -5.08
C ASN A 1059 -11.41 16.93 -4.51
N PRO A 1060 -12.44 16.11 -4.73
CA PRO A 1060 -13.78 16.37 -4.20
C PRO A 1060 -13.88 16.10 -2.68
N THR A 1061 -14.92 16.65 -2.09
CA THR A 1061 -15.42 16.22 -0.78
C THR A 1061 -16.77 15.55 -0.97
N VAL A 1062 -16.94 14.36 -0.40
CA VAL A 1062 -18.16 13.55 -0.47
C VAL A 1062 -18.68 13.28 0.93
N ASP A 1063 -19.98 13.44 1.14
CA ASP A 1063 -20.62 13.23 2.44
C ASP A 1063 -21.22 11.83 2.55
N ILE A 1064 -20.86 11.13 3.63
CA ILE A 1064 -21.50 9.87 4.03
C ILE A 1064 -22.55 10.19 5.10
N PRO A 1065 -23.82 9.79 4.93
CA PRO A 1065 -24.88 10.06 5.91
C PRO A 1065 -24.55 9.62 7.34
N LEU A 1066 -25.12 10.32 8.32
CA LEU A 1066 -24.93 9.98 9.73
C LEU A 1066 -25.78 8.75 10.11
N GLY A 1067 -25.20 7.84 10.90
CA GLY A 1067 -25.93 6.72 11.50
C GLY A 1067 -25.99 5.45 10.65
N ILE A 1068 -25.30 5.43 9.51
CA ILE A 1068 -25.05 4.22 8.71
C ILE A 1068 -23.63 3.70 8.93
N ARG A 1069 -23.41 2.43 8.59
CA ARG A 1069 -22.09 1.81 8.56
C ARG A 1069 -21.73 1.44 7.13
N VAL A 1070 -20.54 1.81 6.67
CA VAL A 1070 -20.09 1.43 5.33
C VAL A 1070 -19.49 0.03 5.38
N MET A 1071 -20.00 -0.88 4.54
CA MET A 1071 -19.47 -2.24 4.42
C MET A 1071 -18.37 -2.33 3.37
N ASP A 1072 -18.59 -1.67 2.23
CA ASP A 1072 -17.72 -1.71 1.07
C ASP A 1072 -17.86 -0.39 0.30
N ALA A 1073 -16.77 0.10 -0.29
CA ALA A 1073 -16.79 1.34 -1.06
C ALA A 1073 -15.74 1.35 -2.17
N LYS A 1074 -16.08 2.02 -3.26
CA LYS A 1074 -15.29 2.06 -4.49
C LYS A 1074 -15.45 3.39 -5.22
N VAL A 1075 -14.37 3.89 -5.79
CA VAL A 1075 -14.34 5.10 -6.61
C VAL A 1075 -14.22 4.70 -8.07
N THR A 1076 -15.03 5.30 -8.94
CA THR A 1076 -14.91 5.15 -10.39
C THR A 1076 -13.88 6.13 -10.94
N SER A 1077 -13.09 5.68 -11.93
CA SER A 1077 -12.08 6.47 -12.60
C SER A 1077 -12.15 6.31 -14.12
N TYR A 1078 -12.59 7.34 -14.83
CA TYR A 1078 -12.48 7.34 -16.28
C TYR A 1078 -11.10 7.87 -16.69
N SER A 1079 -10.18 6.95 -16.88
CA SER A 1079 -8.82 7.19 -17.35
C SER A 1079 -8.73 7.36 -18.87
N GLY A 1080 -9.75 6.89 -19.60
CA GLY A 1080 -9.82 7.04 -21.05
C GLY A 1080 -8.72 6.24 -21.72
N GLU A 1081 -7.86 6.91 -22.47
CA GLU A 1081 -6.69 6.28 -23.09
C GLU A 1081 -5.45 6.18 -22.18
N HIS A 1082 -5.50 6.83 -21.02
CA HIS A 1082 -4.45 6.87 -20.00
C HIS A 1082 -4.67 5.82 -18.91
N TRP A 1083 -3.89 5.84 -17.83
CA TRP A 1083 -4.10 4.98 -16.66
C TRP A 1083 -4.56 5.78 -15.46
N THR A 1084 -5.42 5.19 -14.64
CA THR A 1084 -5.62 5.64 -13.26
C THR A 1084 -4.33 5.42 -12.49
N LYS A 1085 -3.77 6.52 -11.99
CA LYS A 1085 -2.45 6.54 -11.38
C LYS A 1085 -2.51 6.47 -9.86
N LEU A 1086 -3.35 7.29 -9.24
CA LEU A 1086 -3.34 7.49 -7.79
C LEU A 1086 -4.76 7.69 -7.26
N LEU A 1087 -5.06 7.09 -6.10
CA LEU A 1087 -6.22 7.41 -5.28
C LEU A 1087 -5.79 7.63 -3.83
N ARG A 1088 -6.21 8.74 -3.23
CA ARG A 1088 -6.15 8.98 -1.78
C ARG A 1088 -7.54 9.19 -1.20
N VAL A 1089 -7.78 8.66 -0.01
CA VAL A 1089 -9.01 8.81 0.77
C VAL A 1089 -8.63 9.40 2.13
N ASN A 1090 -9.16 10.57 2.48
CA ASN A 1090 -8.83 11.27 3.72
C ASN A 1090 -7.29 11.36 3.95
N SER A 1091 -6.57 11.82 2.93
CA SER A 1091 -5.09 11.90 2.85
C SER A 1091 -4.31 10.59 2.85
N ASN A 1092 -4.97 9.43 3.05
CA ASN A 1092 -4.31 8.13 2.98
C ASN A 1092 -4.24 7.65 1.53
N THR A 1093 -3.05 7.30 1.05
CA THR A 1093 -2.88 6.67 -0.27
C THR A 1093 -3.42 5.25 -0.22
N VAL A 1094 -4.46 4.97 -1.01
CA VAL A 1094 -5.13 3.65 -1.06
C VAL A 1094 -4.81 2.88 -2.34
N PHE A 1095 -4.37 3.60 -3.37
CA PHE A 1095 -3.91 3.01 -4.63
C PHE A 1095 -2.87 3.92 -5.27
N ASN A 1096 -1.75 3.34 -5.73
CA ASN A 1096 -0.71 4.01 -6.50
C ASN A 1096 -0.13 3.04 -7.53
N LEU A 1097 -0.39 3.30 -8.81
CA LEU A 1097 0.03 2.43 -9.91
C LEU A 1097 1.57 2.34 -10.03
N SER A 1098 2.28 3.41 -9.67
CA SER A 1098 3.74 3.46 -9.68
C SER A 1098 4.42 2.51 -8.70
N GLU A 1099 3.69 1.97 -7.70
CA GLU A 1099 4.24 0.94 -6.80
C GLU A 1099 4.50 -0.38 -7.52
N TYR A 1100 3.85 -0.62 -8.66
CA TYR A 1100 3.96 -1.87 -9.42
C TYR A 1100 5.03 -1.77 -10.52
N SER A 1101 5.03 -0.70 -11.31
CA SER A 1101 6.03 -0.46 -12.36
C SER A 1101 6.03 1.01 -12.80
N SER A 1102 7.16 1.47 -13.33
CA SER A 1102 7.26 2.75 -14.02
C SER A 1102 6.71 2.72 -15.46
N ASN A 1103 6.54 1.53 -16.05
CA ASN A 1103 5.97 1.38 -17.39
C ASN A 1103 4.52 0.89 -17.31
N TYR A 1104 3.57 1.83 -17.38
CA TYR A 1104 2.14 1.53 -17.22
C TYR A 1104 1.55 0.66 -18.34
N ILE A 1105 2.18 0.60 -19.53
CA ILE A 1105 1.75 -0.28 -20.63
C ILE A 1105 1.67 -1.76 -20.21
N ASN A 1106 2.53 -2.18 -19.29
CA ASN A 1106 2.60 -3.56 -18.81
C ASN A 1106 1.68 -3.81 -17.60
N LEU A 1107 0.99 -2.77 -17.11
CA LEU A 1107 0.11 -2.82 -15.96
C LEU A 1107 -1.34 -2.70 -16.40
N GLY A 1108 -2.26 -3.21 -15.59
CA GLY A 1108 -3.69 -2.98 -15.75
C GLY A 1108 -4.09 -1.54 -15.42
N ASP A 1109 -5.33 -1.21 -15.73
CA ASP A 1109 -5.91 0.09 -15.43
C ASP A 1109 -7.23 -0.07 -14.67
N PRO A 1110 -7.28 0.35 -13.40
CA PRO A 1110 -8.47 0.19 -12.58
C PRO A 1110 -9.52 1.26 -12.91
N TYR A 1111 -10.65 0.87 -13.53
CA TYR A 1111 -11.86 1.70 -13.54
C TYR A 1111 -12.49 1.78 -12.14
N ILE A 1112 -12.48 0.66 -11.39
CA ILE A 1112 -13.00 0.56 -10.03
C ILE A 1112 -11.85 0.42 -9.05
N ILE A 1113 -11.64 1.45 -8.24
CA ILE A 1113 -10.60 1.47 -7.21
C ILE A 1113 -11.27 1.38 -5.85
N GLN A 1114 -10.72 0.54 -4.97
CA GLN A 1114 -11.26 0.36 -3.63
C GLN A 1114 -11.01 1.61 -2.78
N ALA A 1115 -12.05 2.07 -2.10
CA ALA A 1115 -11.96 2.99 -0.98
C ALA A 1115 -12.19 2.19 0.31
N PRO A 1116 -11.15 1.84 1.09
CA PRO A 1116 -11.31 1.03 2.28
C PRO A 1116 -12.33 1.63 3.25
N ALA A 1117 -13.34 0.84 3.61
CA ALA A 1117 -14.48 1.30 4.39
C ALA A 1117 -14.11 1.83 5.79
N ASN A 1118 -13.00 1.36 6.37
CA ASN A 1118 -12.46 1.83 7.65
C ASN A 1118 -11.80 3.23 7.58
N LEU A 1119 -11.50 3.72 6.38
CA LEU A 1119 -10.97 5.09 6.16
C LEU A 1119 -12.09 6.11 5.94
N LEU A 1120 -13.31 5.64 5.69
CA LEU A 1120 -14.49 6.46 5.49
C LEU A 1120 -15.17 6.75 6.82
N THR A 1121 -15.53 8.00 7.05
CA THR A 1121 -16.20 8.47 8.27
C THR A 1121 -17.58 9.03 7.95
N ASN A 1122 -18.50 8.96 8.92
CA ASN A 1122 -19.81 9.60 8.79
C ASN A 1122 -19.61 11.12 8.74
N GLY A 1123 -20.15 11.78 7.71
CA GLY A 1123 -19.88 13.17 7.36
C GLY A 1123 -18.94 13.33 6.16
N PRO A 1124 -18.19 14.44 6.06
CA PRO A 1124 -17.39 14.77 4.89
C PRO A 1124 -16.12 13.94 4.80
N ASN A 1125 -15.83 13.42 3.62
CA ASN A 1125 -14.62 12.68 3.28
C ASN A 1125 -13.97 13.30 2.04
N THR A 1126 -12.65 13.49 2.04
CA THR A 1126 -11.90 13.97 0.88
C THR A 1126 -11.43 12.81 0.04
N ILE A 1127 -11.64 12.87 -1.27
CA ILE A 1127 -11.10 11.91 -2.24
C ILE A 1127 -10.11 12.67 -3.11
N TYR A 1128 -8.94 12.10 -3.41
CA TYR A 1128 -7.99 12.65 -4.37
C TYR A 1128 -7.70 11.61 -5.44
N ILE A 1129 -7.90 11.93 -6.71
CA ILE A 1129 -7.71 10.97 -7.81
C ILE A 1129 -6.91 11.60 -8.97
N GLU A 1130 -5.96 10.84 -9.52
CA GLU A 1130 -5.13 11.26 -10.65
C GLU A 1130 -5.01 10.16 -11.70
N THR A 1131 -4.83 10.59 -12.95
CA THR A 1131 -4.48 9.75 -14.10
C THR A 1131 -3.10 10.14 -14.64
N GLY A 1132 -2.44 9.22 -15.33
CA GLY A 1132 -1.12 9.42 -15.91
C GLY A 1132 -0.67 8.28 -16.82
N ASP A 1133 0.40 8.51 -17.56
CA ASP A 1133 0.97 7.51 -18.51
C ASP A 1133 2.29 6.89 -18.00
N GLU A 1134 2.86 7.50 -16.96
CA GLU A 1134 4.08 7.07 -16.27
C GLU A 1134 4.18 7.79 -14.90
N PRO A 1135 5.08 7.38 -13.99
CA PRO A 1135 5.19 7.96 -12.64
C PRO A 1135 5.39 9.47 -12.61
N ILE A 1136 5.98 10.07 -13.64
CA ILE A 1136 6.27 11.50 -13.71
C ILE A 1136 5.28 12.27 -14.59
N ASN A 1137 4.43 11.60 -15.38
CA ASN A 1137 3.45 12.22 -16.27
C ASN A 1137 2.03 12.18 -15.66
N ASN A 1138 1.44 13.35 -15.43
CA ASN A 1138 0.07 13.49 -14.92
C ASN A 1138 -0.83 14.02 -16.03
N THR A 1139 -1.92 13.31 -16.32
CA THR A 1139 -2.89 13.65 -17.37
C THR A 1139 -4.18 14.24 -16.81
N GLY A 1140 -4.30 14.36 -15.48
CA GLY A 1140 -5.42 15.01 -14.80
C GLY A 1140 -6.33 13.99 -14.13
N CYS A 1141 -7.65 14.15 -14.29
CA CYS A 1141 -8.67 13.19 -13.88
C CYS A 1141 -9.97 13.46 -14.65
N SER A 1142 -10.86 12.49 -14.74
CA SER A 1142 -12.16 12.69 -15.41
C SER A 1142 -13.11 13.59 -14.62
N PRO A 1143 -13.96 14.37 -15.32
CA PRO A 1143 -15.00 15.15 -14.69
C PRO A 1143 -16.21 14.33 -14.18
N ASN A 1144 -16.25 13.01 -14.39
CA ASN A 1144 -17.42 12.15 -14.13
C ASN A 1144 -17.19 11.05 -13.09
N ASN A 1145 -16.15 11.17 -12.27
CA ASN A 1145 -15.85 10.20 -11.23
C ASN A 1145 -16.93 10.19 -10.14
N THR A 1146 -17.13 9.04 -9.48
CA THR A 1146 -18.15 8.85 -8.46
C THR A 1146 -17.70 7.91 -7.35
N LEU A 1147 -18.17 8.13 -6.12
CA LEU A 1147 -18.05 7.17 -5.03
C LEU A 1147 -19.33 6.31 -4.97
N ILE A 1148 -19.16 4.99 -5.04
CA ILE A 1148 -20.22 4.00 -4.87
C ILE A 1148 -19.91 3.20 -3.60
N TYR A 1149 -20.88 3.01 -2.72
CA TYR A 1149 -20.67 2.29 -1.46
C TYR A 1149 -21.89 1.52 -1.00
N THR A 1150 -21.68 0.41 -0.29
CA THR A 1150 -22.74 -0.37 0.35
C THR A 1150 -22.93 0.12 1.78
N ALA A 1151 -24.06 0.77 2.03
CA ALA A 1151 -24.48 1.23 3.35
C ALA A 1151 -25.23 0.11 4.08
N LEU A 1152 -24.88 -0.09 5.35
CA LEU A 1152 -25.62 -0.91 6.30
C LEU A 1152 -26.45 0.03 7.17
N VAL A 1153 -27.76 0.01 6.93
CA VAL A 1153 -28.75 0.87 7.59
C VAL A 1153 -29.39 0.11 8.74
N PRO A 1154 -29.48 0.69 9.95
CA PRO A 1154 -30.17 0.04 11.07
C PRO A 1154 -31.63 -0.30 10.75
N SER A 1155 -32.02 -1.54 10.96
CA SER A 1155 -33.39 -2.04 10.76
C SER A 1155 -34.16 -2.23 12.08
N THR A 1156 -33.55 -1.85 13.20
CA THR A 1156 -34.12 -1.95 14.55
C THR A 1156 -33.89 -0.65 15.33
N THR A 1157 -34.78 -0.39 16.28
CA THR A 1157 -34.67 0.77 17.17
C THR A 1157 -34.36 0.34 18.60
N SER A 1158 -33.58 1.18 19.28
CA SER A 1158 -33.40 1.05 20.73
C SER A 1158 -34.73 1.22 21.45
N ARG A 1159 -34.84 0.61 22.65
CA ARG A 1159 -35.97 0.82 23.53
C ARG A 1159 -36.15 2.32 23.82
N SER A 1160 -37.37 2.81 23.63
CA SER A 1160 -37.76 4.17 23.99
C SER A 1160 -37.69 4.38 25.51
N GLU A 1161 -37.67 5.64 25.92
CA GLU A 1161 -38.08 5.99 27.28
C GLU A 1161 -39.51 5.47 27.56
N VAL A 1162 -39.84 5.36 28.85
CA VAL A 1162 -41.15 4.89 29.28
C VAL A 1162 -42.17 6.02 29.12
N VAL A 1163 -43.25 5.76 28.38
CA VAL A 1163 -44.31 6.73 28.07
C VAL A 1163 -45.70 6.22 28.47
N GLU A 1164 -46.68 7.13 28.56
CA GLU A 1164 -47.98 6.87 29.21
C GLU A 1164 -49.08 6.31 28.29
N LYS A 1165 -48.94 6.40 26.95
CA LYS A 1165 -49.95 5.93 25.99
C LYS A 1165 -49.43 4.79 25.11
N THR A 1166 -50.37 3.99 24.60
CA THR A 1166 -50.14 2.93 23.60
C THR A 1166 -51.32 2.88 22.62
N ASP A 1167 -51.78 4.03 22.14
CA ASP A 1167 -52.98 4.11 21.32
C ASP A 1167 -52.67 3.83 19.84
N GLY A 1168 -51.53 4.32 19.34
CA GLY A 1168 -51.14 4.27 17.93
C GLY A 1168 -51.92 5.26 17.04
N CYS A 1169 -51.76 5.14 15.72
CA CYS A 1169 -52.36 6.04 14.75
C CYS A 1169 -52.38 5.50 13.31
N GLU A 1170 -53.08 6.20 12.40
CA GLU A 1170 -52.94 5.99 10.96
C GLU A 1170 -51.78 6.83 10.43
N TRP A 1171 -50.70 6.17 10.04
CA TRP A 1171 -49.47 6.73 9.48
C TRP A 1171 -49.62 7.00 7.99
N ARG A 1172 -49.28 8.21 7.56
CA ARG A 1172 -49.03 8.57 6.16
C ARG A 1172 -47.53 8.65 5.91
N ILE A 1173 -46.98 7.71 5.16
CA ILE A 1173 -45.55 7.56 4.89
C ILE A 1173 -45.28 7.93 3.43
N GLN A 1174 -44.27 8.76 3.18
CA GLN A 1174 -43.74 9.05 1.85
C GLN A 1174 -42.46 8.26 1.61
N PHE A 1175 -42.33 7.65 0.44
CA PHE A 1175 -41.13 6.92 0.03
C PHE A 1175 -40.36 7.69 -1.05
N GLU A 1176 -39.16 7.22 -1.38
CA GLU A 1176 -38.24 7.84 -2.35
C GLU A 1176 -38.82 7.98 -3.78
N ASP A 1177 -39.81 7.16 -4.14
CA ASP A 1177 -40.50 7.24 -5.44
C ASP A 1177 -41.70 8.19 -5.45
N ASP A 1178 -41.79 9.07 -4.44
CA ASP A 1178 -42.91 9.98 -4.18
C ASP A 1178 -44.26 9.28 -3.98
N PHE A 1179 -44.26 7.95 -3.78
CA PHE A 1179 -45.45 7.21 -3.41
C PHE A 1179 -45.81 7.48 -1.94
N PHE A 1180 -47.10 7.55 -1.67
CA PHE A 1180 -47.63 7.70 -0.31
C PHE A 1180 -48.40 6.44 0.09
N ASN A 1181 -48.16 5.96 1.30
CA ASN A 1181 -48.87 4.84 1.87
C ASN A 1181 -49.51 5.21 3.22
N ASN A 1182 -50.78 4.86 3.38
CA ASN A 1182 -51.53 5.10 4.61
C ASN A 1182 -51.74 3.77 5.34
N LYS A 1183 -51.30 3.67 6.60
CA LYS A 1183 -51.34 2.43 7.39
C LYS A 1183 -51.72 2.68 8.83
N SER A 1184 -52.68 1.91 9.34
CA SER A 1184 -53.00 1.84 10.77
C SER A 1184 -51.91 1.05 11.50
N ILE A 1185 -51.27 1.66 12.50
CA ILE A 1185 -50.31 1.00 13.38
C ILE A 1185 -50.69 1.32 14.83
N PRO A 1186 -51.07 0.33 15.67
CA PRO A 1186 -51.16 -1.11 15.36
C PRO A 1186 -52.27 -1.42 14.33
N GLY A 1187 -52.22 -2.62 13.72
CA GLY A 1187 -53.11 -2.97 12.61
C GLY A 1187 -54.61 -2.98 12.93
N ASP A 1188 -54.98 -3.07 14.20
CA ASP A 1188 -56.34 -2.97 14.74
C ASP A 1188 -56.74 -1.54 15.16
N TYR A 1189 -55.88 -0.54 14.93
CA TYR A 1189 -56.17 0.85 15.21
C TYR A 1189 -57.39 1.34 14.42
N SER A 1190 -58.41 1.79 15.16
CA SER A 1190 -59.70 2.28 14.63
C SER A 1190 -60.03 3.71 15.04
N GLY A 1191 -59.08 4.42 15.67
CA GLY A 1191 -59.26 5.80 16.11
C GLY A 1191 -59.09 6.83 14.98
N ALA A 1192 -59.22 8.12 15.33
CA ALA A 1192 -59.14 9.23 14.39
C ALA A 1192 -57.76 9.91 14.32
N LYS A 1193 -56.79 9.49 15.15
CA LYS A 1193 -55.44 10.05 15.19
C LYS A 1193 -54.72 9.72 13.87
N ARG A 1194 -54.00 10.72 13.35
CA ARG A 1194 -53.21 10.64 12.12
C ARG A 1194 -51.78 11.02 12.45
N CYS A 1195 -50.84 10.20 12.01
CA CYS A 1195 -49.41 10.48 12.06
C CYS A 1195 -48.86 10.58 10.65
N SER A 1196 -47.68 11.16 10.49
CA SER A 1196 -47.03 11.25 9.19
C SER A 1196 -45.52 11.19 9.28
N TYR A 1197 -44.93 10.62 8.23
CA TYR A 1197 -43.51 10.72 7.94
C TYR A 1197 -43.38 11.08 6.45
N THR A 1198 -43.27 12.38 6.18
CA THR A 1198 -43.24 12.93 4.81
C THR A 1198 -42.27 14.09 4.76
N GLU A 1199 -41.79 14.46 3.56
CA GLU A 1199 -40.87 15.58 3.34
C GLU A 1199 -41.36 16.87 4.04
N SER A 1200 -42.67 17.10 4.06
CA SER A 1200 -43.30 18.28 4.69
C SER A 1200 -43.68 18.13 6.17
N ASN A 1201 -43.70 16.91 6.73
CA ASN A 1201 -44.16 16.64 8.09
C ASN A 1201 -43.55 15.34 8.62
N HIS A 1202 -42.36 15.44 9.24
CA HIS A 1202 -41.58 14.33 9.81
C HIS A 1202 -40.82 14.75 11.07
N THR A 1203 -41.21 15.85 11.73
CA THR A 1203 -40.58 16.31 12.97
C THR A 1203 -41.59 16.49 14.09
N LEU A 1204 -41.11 16.49 15.34
CA LEU A 1204 -41.95 16.75 16.51
C LEU A 1204 -42.58 18.16 16.46
N SER A 1205 -41.85 19.16 15.95
CA SER A 1205 -42.35 20.54 15.80
C SER A 1205 -43.52 20.66 14.83
N ASP A 1206 -43.62 19.74 13.87
CA ASP A 1206 -44.68 19.73 12.86
C ASP A 1206 -45.92 18.94 13.33
N GLY A 1207 -45.85 18.33 14.51
CA GLY A 1207 -46.92 17.48 15.04
C GLY A 1207 -47.04 16.15 14.30
N ALA A 1208 -45.94 15.63 13.76
CA ALA A 1208 -45.89 14.40 12.96
C ALA A 1208 -46.36 13.15 13.72
N TYR A 1209 -46.13 13.09 15.03
CA TYR A 1209 -46.43 11.95 15.91
C TYR A 1209 -46.63 12.43 17.36
N ASP A 1210 -47.22 11.59 18.23
CA ASP A 1210 -47.37 11.88 19.66
C ASP A 1210 -46.15 11.36 20.45
N PRO A 1211 -45.32 12.22 21.06
CA PRO A 1211 -44.11 11.79 21.78
C PRO A 1211 -44.41 11.07 23.10
N VAL A 1212 -45.67 10.99 23.54
CA VAL A 1212 -46.07 10.23 24.73
C VAL A 1212 -46.80 8.91 24.39
N ASP A 1213 -46.82 8.51 23.11
CA ASP A 1213 -47.40 7.24 22.64
C ASP A 1213 -46.31 6.26 22.18
N ALA A 1214 -46.26 5.10 22.81
CA ALA A 1214 -45.24 4.09 22.58
C ALA A 1214 -45.29 3.52 21.15
N TYR A 1215 -46.47 3.38 20.54
CA TYR A 1215 -46.56 2.94 19.14
C TYR A 1215 -46.00 4.00 18.19
N ASP A 1216 -46.35 5.26 18.43
CA ASP A 1216 -45.91 6.38 17.60
C ASP A 1216 -44.38 6.53 17.64
N ILE A 1217 -43.78 6.47 18.83
CA ILE A 1217 -42.32 6.61 19.02
C ILE A 1217 -41.57 5.47 18.32
N ALA A 1218 -42.04 4.23 18.48
CA ALA A 1218 -41.43 3.07 17.83
C ALA A 1218 -41.44 3.18 16.30
N VAL A 1219 -42.59 3.53 15.72
CA VAL A 1219 -42.70 3.71 14.25
C VAL A 1219 -41.85 4.89 13.80
N PHE A 1220 -41.97 6.05 14.45
CA PHE A 1220 -41.22 7.25 14.08
C PHE A 1220 -39.71 7.00 14.06
N ASN A 1221 -39.18 6.39 15.12
CA ASN A 1221 -37.75 6.09 15.22
C ASN A 1221 -37.28 5.09 14.16
N LEU A 1222 -38.13 4.13 13.78
CA LEU A 1222 -37.80 3.17 12.72
C LEU A 1222 -37.81 3.86 11.35
N LEU A 1223 -38.85 4.63 11.03
CA LEU A 1223 -38.90 5.37 9.77
C LEU A 1223 -37.75 6.38 9.65
N LYS A 1224 -37.39 7.03 10.75
CA LYS A 1224 -36.22 7.90 10.83
C LYS A 1224 -34.91 7.15 10.60
N ALA A 1225 -34.77 5.92 11.10
CA ALA A 1225 -33.59 5.11 10.83
C ALA A 1225 -33.48 4.71 9.35
N LEU A 1226 -34.62 4.55 8.68
CA LEU A 1226 -34.74 4.22 7.25
C LEU A 1226 -34.70 5.45 6.31
N ASP A 1227 -34.75 6.66 6.87
CA ASP A 1227 -34.56 7.97 6.22
C ASP A 1227 -33.20 8.55 6.67
N PHE A 1228 -32.13 7.87 6.25
CA PHE A 1228 -30.78 8.15 6.73
C PHE A 1228 -30.18 9.44 6.14
N ASP A 1229 -30.66 9.93 5.00
CA ASP A 1229 -30.28 11.21 4.43
C ASP A 1229 -31.10 12.39 4.99
N ASN A 1230 -32.09 12.09 5.84
CA ASN A 1230 -32.99 13.04 6.52
C ASN A 1230 -33.74 13.96 5.53
N ASN A 1231 -34.15 13.41 4.38
CA ASN A 1231 -34.93 14.14 3.39
C ASN A 1231 -36.45 14.04 3.66
N GLY A 1232 -36.86 13.28 4.69
CA GLY A 1232 -38.26 13.07 5.08
C GLY A 1232 -38.98 12.00 4.26
N LYS A 1233 -38.26 11.23 3.44
CA LYS A 1233 -38.74 10.10 2.65
C LYS A 1233 -38.05 8.82 3.10
N VAL A 1234 -38.81 7.74 3.12
CA VAL A 1234 -38.33 6.45 3.60
C VAL A 1234 -37.78 5.65 2.42
N PHE A 1235 -36.58 5.10 2.57
CA PHE A 1235 -35.89 4.41 1.47
C PHE A 1235 -36.52 3.06 1.10
N VAL A 1236 -37.05 2.35 2.10
CA VAL A 1236 -37.59 1.00 1.95
C VAL A 1236 -39.11 1.03 1.98
N ASN A 1237 -39.77 0.47 0.96
CA ASN A 1237 -41.21 0.27 0.98
C ASN A 1237 -41.60 -0.79 2.02
N LEU A 1238 -42.63 -0.52 2.81
CA LEU A 1238 -43.03 -1.40 3.91
C LEU A 1238 -44.53 -1.34 4.19
N ASP A 1239 -45.10 -2.52 4.50
CA ASP A 1239 -46.46 -2.70 5.01
C ASP A 1239 -46.47 -2.81 6.54
N ALA A 1240 -47.66 -2.66 7.15
CA ALA A 1240 -47.81 -2.82 8.60
C ALA A 1240 -47.43 -4.23 9.10
N GLU A 1241 -47.50 -5.25 8.25
CA GLU A 1241 -47.10 -6.63 8.56
C GLU A 1241 -45.58 -6.83 8.54
N ASP A 1242 -44.87 -5.90 7.92
CA ASP A 1242 -43.41 -5.93 7.76
C ASP A 1242 -42.70 -5.31 8.98
N ILE A 1243 -43.42 -4.51 9.78
CA ILE A 1243 -42.93 -3.93 11.03
C ILE A 1243 -43.40 -4.78 12.21
N GLU A 1244 -42.45 -5.23 13.04
CA GLU A 1244 -42.77 -5.74 14.38
C GLU A 1244 -42.48 -4.67 15.43
N ILE A 1245 -43.50 -4.35 16.21
CA ILE A 1245 -43.39 -3.42 17.34
C ILE A 1245 -43.49 -4.23 18.62
N VAL A 1246 -42.43 -4.17 19.42
CA VAL A 1246 -42.38 -4.76 20.75
C VAL A 1246 -42.73 -3.67 21.75
N ILE A 1247 -43.95 -3.72 22.26
CA ILE A 1247 -44.37 -2.94 23.42
C ILE A 1247 -44.17 -3.78 24.67
N THR A 1248 -43.50 -3.21 25.66
CA THR A 1248 -43.45 -3.79 27.00
C THR A 1248 -44.07 -2.81 27.96
N THR A 1249 -45.26 -3.16 28.44
CA THR A 1249 -45.91 -2.46 29.54
C THR A 1249 -45.22 -2.85 30.83
N ILE A 1250 -44.67 -1.85 31.51
CA ILE A 1250 -44.01 -1.98 32.79
C ILE A 1250 -44.97 -1.41 33.83
N SER A 1251 -45.44 -2.28 34.72
CA SER A 1251 -46.25 -1.89 35.88
C SER A 1251 -45.54 -2.26 37.18
N SER A 1252 -45.75 -1.46 38.23
CA SER A 1252 -45.27 -1.75 39.59
C SER A 1252 -43.75 -1.97 39.77
N VAL A 1253 -42.91 -1.41 38.89
CA VAL A 1253 -41.44 -1.46 39.07
C VAL A 1253 -41.01 -0.40 40.09
N PRO A 1254 -40.24 -0.77 41.13
CA PRO A 1254 -39.93 0.13 42.25
C PRO A 1254 -39.30 1.49 41.88
N TYR A 1255 -38.63 1.57 40.74
CA TYR A 1255 -37.79 2.72 40.39
C TYR A 1255 -38.31 3.53 39.20
N LEU A 1256 -39.50 3.24 38.65
CA LEU A 1256 -40.00 3.95 37.47
C LEU A 1256 -40.41 5.40 37.79
N TRP A 1257 -41.10 5.60 38.92
CA TRP A 1257 -41.59 6.90 39.38
C TRP A 1257 -41.36 7.05 40.88
N GLY A 1258 -40.86 8.20 41.32
CA GLY A 1258 -40.44 8.37 42.71
C GLY A 1258 -39.16 7.58 43.04
N PRO A 1259 -38.67 7.67 44.28
CA PRO A 1259 -39.45 7.32 45.46
C PRO A 1259 -40.28 8.46 46.04
N SER A 1260 -41.52 8.15 46.45
CA SER A 1260 -42.30 9.03 47.32
C SER A 1260 -42.12 8.62 48.79
N ILE A 1261 -41.93 9.61 49.65
CA ILE A 1261 -41.72 9.38 51.08
C ILE A 1261 -43.04 9.57 51.82
N VAL A 1262 -43.53 8.49 52.43
CA VAL A 1262 -44.58 8.56 53.45
C VAL A 1262 -43.93 8.93 54.77
N LYS A 1263 -44.43 9.97 55.43
CA LYS A 1263 -43.96 10.41 56.74
C LYS A 1263 -45.07 10.24 57.76
N ALA A 1264 -44.81 9.46 58.82
CA ALA A 1264 -45.67 9.43 59.99
C ALA A 1264 -45.03 10.28 61.10
N LYS A 1265 -45.77 11.27 61.61
CA LYS A 1265 -45.36 12.12 62.73
C LYS A 1265 -46.23 11.82 63.93
N VAL A 1266 -45.63 11.60 65.10
CA VAL A 1266 -46.35 11.32 66.35
C VAL A 1266 -45.84 12.24 67.44
N TRP A 1267 -46.75 12.80 68.23
CA TRP A 1267 -46.41 13.67 69.35
C TRP A 1267 -47.35 13.49 70.54
N GLN A 1268 -46.83 13.83 71.72
CA GLN A 1268 -47.57 13.88 72.99
C GLN A 1268 -47.30 15.19 73.73
#